data_AF-A0A2J5PRE0-F1
#
_entry.id   AF-A0A2J5PRE0-F1
#
_cell.length_a   1.000
_cell.length_b   1.000
_cell.length_c   1.000
_cell.angle_alpha   90.00
_cell.angle_beta   90.00
_cell.angle_gamma   90.00
#
_symmetry.space_group_name_H-M   'P 1'
#
loop_
_entity.id
_entity.type
_entity.pdbx_description
1 polymer ?
#
loop_
_entity_poly.entity_id
_entity_poly.type
_entity_poly.pdbx_seq_one_letter_code
_entity_poly.pdbx_strand_id
1 'polypeptide(L)'
;AGCAAELPAKVFAGDNRWHLVTGAFGGLGRLAVNWLREKGARRIALLAPRVDASWPGDTADVEIRVCRCDAGDAGELARVLDELVTSGGIAGAIHTAGVLADGPLQELDDHQLAAVFAVKAQAASQLLQTLGNHDARYLILYSSAAAALGAPGQSAHALACGYLDGLARQFSSLDTPKVLSIAWGAWGESGRAATTEMLTTLADRGMGALSDAEGRWHLEQAVMRGAAWRLAMRVFTDKMPPLQQALFNAAATEHAAIPAATPADNHAFHGSISDKAAVMTWLKNRIAVQLRLNDPASLNADQDLLQLGMDSLLFLELSSDIQHDLGVRINAERAWQDLSPHGLTQLICSQAETAPAVSPPEALQHDAAERYAPFPLTPIQHAYWLGRTHLIGYGGVACHVLFEWDKRHDEFDLAVLEKAWNQLIARHDMLRMVVDADGQQRVLATTPTYRIPRDDLRALSPQEQRQALEKRRHELSYRVLPADRWPLFELVVSEIDDCRYRLHMNLDLLQFDVQSFKVMMDDLAQVWRGETLPPLNITFRDYVMAEQARRQTTAWHDAWDYWQEKLPQLPSAPELPVVETPPETPHFTTFTSTLDRQEWQVAKQRWQEQGLTPSAALLTLFAATLERWSRTTAFTLNLTFFNRQPIHPQINQLIGDFTSVTLVDFNFSTPLTLQEQMQRTQQRLWQNMAHSEVNGVEAIRELGRQRGSQRQPLMPVVFTSMLGMTLEGMAIDRAMSHLFGDPCYVFTQTPQVWLDHQVMESDGALTFSWYCMDNVLEPGAAEAMFNDYCAILQAAIANPEGLKTMDSGIAEHIPRRRWPLNAQTDYDLRDIEQAAQEYPGIQQARAELSENGALTLDIVMTEDPPPSAPLHDEHDLASLALPLPEQTQLDELEATWRWLEARALQGIAATLHRHRLFTTPEVAHPFGEIVQALSAQASHRRLLRQWLQCLAEREWLVREGDSWRCRIPLSEIPEPHEACPQTHWSQALAQYLDACIARHDDLFSGQCSPLELLFNESLRVTDALYRENPASACLNRYTAQIAALCGAERILEVGAGTAATAEPVLKATRNTRLSYHFTDVSAQFLNDARTRFHDESRVSYALFDINQPLDFTAHPEAGYDLIIAVNVLHDASHVVQSLRRLKRLLKAGGRLLIVEATERNSVFQLASVGFIEGLSGYRDFRRRDEKPMLTRSAWQEVLVQAGFANELAWPPQESSPLRQHLLVARSPG
;
A
#
# COMPACT_ATOMS: atom_id res chain seq x y z
N ALA A 1 8.64 -5.12 1.07
CA ALA A 1 8.22 -5.44 2.44
C ALA A 1 6.88 -4.76 2.69
N GLY A 2 5.79 -5.53 2.83
CA GLY A 2 4.44 -5.00 3.04
C GLY A 2 4.24 -4.49 4.46
N CYS A 3 3.57 -3.35 4.63
CA CYS A 3 3.05 -2.95 5.94
C CYS A 3 2.00 -3.98 6.38
N ALA A 4 2.22 -4.60 7.53
CA ALA A 4 1.39 -5.65 8.10
C ALA A 4 0.09 -5.07 8.71
N ALA A 5 -0.99 -5.83 8.65
CA ALA A 5 -2.26 -5.50 9.29
C ALA A 5 -2.16 -5.59 10.82
N GLU A 6 -2.62 -4.58 11.56
CA GLU A 6 -2.68 -4.59 13.03
C GLU A 6 -4.09 -4.99 13.52
N LEU A 7 -4.16 -5.60 14.70
CA LEU A 7 -5.44 -6.02 15.28
C LEU A 7 -6.19 -4.77 15.79
N PRO A 8 -7.49 -4.56 15.47
CA PRO A 8 -8.20 -3.33 15.80
C PRO A 8 -8.02 -2.90 17.26
N ALA A 9 -7.81 -1.60 17.48
CA ALA A 9 -7.82 -1.04 18.82
C ALA A 9 -9.19 -1.31 19.47
N LYS A 10 -9.19 -1.79 20.72
CA LYS A 10 -10.40 -2.10 21.51
C LYS A 10 -11.24 -3.31 21.06
N VAL A 11 -10.65 -4.38 20.52
CA VAL A 11 -11.37 -5.61 20.12
C VAL A 11 -12.20 -6.29 21.23
N PHE A 12 -11.88 -6.03 22.50
CA PHE A 12 -12.57 -6.55 23.69
C PHE A 12 -13.49 -5.51 24.37
N ALA A 13 -13.63 -4.30 23.81
CA ALA A 13 -14.51 -3.29 24.40
C ALA A 13 -15.97 -3.76 24.38
N GLY A 14 -16.62 -3.66 25.54
CA GLY A 14 -18.00 -4.09 25.74
C GLY A 14 -18.15 -5.50 26.31
N ASP A 15 -17.08 -6.32 26.35
CA ASP A 15 -17.11 -7.62 27.04
C ASP A 15 -16.85 -7.42 28.55
N ASN A 16 -17.82 -7.80 29.38
CA ASN A 16 -17.78 -7.67 30.84
C ASN A 16 -17.41 -8.99 31.55
N ARG A 17 -16.98 -10.01 30.81
CA ARG A 17 -16.50 -11.30 31.34
C ARG A 17 -14.99 -11.27 31.62
N TRP A 18 -14.50 -12.26 32.38
CA TRP A 18 -13.10 -12.36 32.77
C TRP A 18 -12.19 -12.86 31.64
N HIS A 19 -11.08 -12.16 31.39
CA HIS A 19 -9.97 -12.65 30.58
C HIS A 19 -8.86 -13.21 31.46
N LEU A 20 -8.52 -14.49 31.30
CA LEU A 20 -7.59 -15.18 32.20
C LEU A 20 -6.17 -15.17 31.64
N VAL A 21 -5.18 -14.92 32.49
CA VAL A 21 -3.77 -15.12 32.16
C VAL A 21 -3.14 -16.04 33.21
N THR A 22 -2.75 -17.24 32.82
CA THR A 22 -1.96 -18.13 33.70
C THR A 22 -0.47 -17.83 33.54
N GLY A 23 0.30 -17.92 34.62
CA GLY A 23 1.70 -17.50 34.61
C GLY A 23 1.88 -15.98 34.54
N ALA A 24 0.86 -15.22 34.97
CA ALA A 24 0.71 -13.79 34.74
C ALA A 24 1.91 -12.91 35.14
N PHE A 25 2.68 -13.30 36.16
CA PHE A 25 3.82 -12.52 36.63
C PHE A 25 5.14 -12.81 35.90
N GLY A 26 5.20 -13.83 35.04
CA GLY A 26 6.34 -14.03 34.13
C GLY A 26 6.37 -12.99 33.02
N GLY A 27 7.53 -12.78 32.38
CA GLY A 27 7.69 -11.76 31.32
C GLY A 27 6.62 -11.83 30.22
N LEU A 28 6.39 -13.03 29.67
CA LEU A 28 5.34 -13.26 28.66
C LEU A 28 3.91 -13.10 29.21
N GLY A 29 3.69 -13.44 30.48
CA GLY A 29 2.40 -13.23 31.15
C GLY A 29 2.08 -11.75 31.30
N ARG A 30 3.06 -10.92 31.68
CA ARG A 30 2.91 -9.46 31.81
C ARG A 30 2.64 -8.80 30.46
N LEU A 31 3.35 -9.23 29.41
CA LEU A 31 3.08 -8.80 28.04
C LEU A 31 1.65 -9.16 27.60
N ALA A 32 1.18 -10.38 27.88
CA ALA A 32 -0.18 -10.79 27.57
C ALA A 32 -1.24 -9.94 28.32
N VAL A 33 -0.99 -9.58 29.58
CA VAL A 33 -1.88 -8.70 30.36
C VAL A 33 -1.91 -7.29 29.76
N ASN A 34 -0.76 -6.71 29.43
CA ASN A 34 -0.70 -5.39 28.81
C ASN A 34 -1.41 -5.37 27.46
N TRP A 35 -1.20 -6.41 26.64
CA TRP A 35 -1.88 -6.58 25.37
C TRP A 35 -3.41 -6.63 25.53
N LEU A 36 -3.92 -7.40 26.50
CA LEU A 36 -5.37 -7.43 26.79
C LEU A 36 -5.93 -6.05 27.17
N ARG A 37 -5.19 -5.29 27.99
CA ARG A 37 -5.58 -3.92 28.40
C ARG A 37 -5.65 -2.98 27.19
N GLU A 38 -4.62 -2.97 26.36
CA GLU A 38 -4.58 -2.14 25.14
C GLU A 38 -5.67 -2.52 24.13
N LYS A 39 -6.02 -3.81 24.06
CA LYS A 39 -7.12 -4.30 23.23
C LYS A 39 -8.50 -4.16 23.89
N GLY A 40 -8.60 -3.45 25.02
CA GLY A 40 -9.85 -2.99 25.61
C GLY A 40 -10.53 -3.96 26.59
N ALA A 41 -9.84 -4.97 27.10
CA ALA A 41 -10.37 -5.88 28.11
C ALA A 41 -10.55 -5.13 29.45
N ARG A 42 -11.77 -5.16 30.01
CA ARG A 42 -12.12 -4.45 31.25
C ARG A 42 -11.94 -5.27 32.52
N ARG A 43 -11.90 -6.60 32.42
CA ARG A 43 -11.75 -7.51 33.57
C ARG A 43 -10.73 -8.59 33.26
N ILE A 44 -9.63 -8.62 34.01
CA ILE A 44 -8.52 -9.56 33.78
C ILE A 44 -8.21 -10.32 35.08
N ALA A 45 -8.21 -11.66 35.01
CA ALA A 45 -7.86 -12.54 36.12
C ALA A 45 -6.43 -13.08 35.97
N LEU A 46 -5.57 -12.80 36.95
CA LEU A 46 -4.16 -13.19 36.97
C LEU A 46 -3.97 -14.44 37.82
N LEU A 47 -3.61 -15.57 37.20
CA LEU A 47 -3.43 -16.85 37.89
C LEU A 47 -1.94 -17.16 38.06
N ALA A 48 -1.49 -17.23 39.31
CA ALA A 48 -0.13 -17.62 39.65
C ALA A 48 -0.04 -18.13 41.11
N PRO A 49 0.92 -19.01 41.44
CA PRO A 49 1.07 -19.55 42.80
C PRO A 49 1.56 -18.50 43.82
N ARG A 50 2.19 -17.43 43.33
CA ARG A 50 2.72 -16.31 44.11
C ARG A 50 2.46 -15.00 43.39
N VAL A 51 2.22 -13.94 44.16
CA VAL A 51 2.08 -12.57 43.65
C VAL A 51 3.45 -11.91 43.64
N ASP A 52 3.81 -11.28 42.53
CA ASP A 52 5.04 -10.51 42.45
C ASP A 52 4.84 -9.12 43.07
N ALA A 53 5.68 -8.77 44.04
CA ALA A 53 5.61 -7.50 44.78
C ALA A 53 5.85 -6.26 43.90
N SER A 54 6.45 -6.42 42.72
CA SER A 54 6.65 -5.36 41.73
C SER A 54 5.41 -5.08 40.86
N TRP A 55 4.29 -5.79 41.07
CA TRP A 55 3.07 -5.56 40.31
C TRP A 55 2.44 -4.20 40.66
N PRO A 56 2.21 -3.31 39.68
CA PRO A 56 1.78 -1.93 39.93
C PRO A 56 0.33 -1.78 40.46
N GLY A 57 -0.44 -2.87 40.56
CA GLY A 57 -1.81 -2.86 41.07
C GLY A 57 -2.87 -2.50 40.03
N ASP A 58 -4.07 -2.17 40.49
CA ASP A 58 -5.20 -1.76 39.65
C ASP A 58 -4.96 -0.39 39.01
N THR A 59 -5.52 -0.18 37.82
CA THR A 59 -5.65 1.14 37.18
C THR A 59 -7.12 1.47 36.99
N ALA A 60 -7.48 2.76 36.97
CA ALA A 60 -8.88 3.23 36.98
C ALA A 60 -9.80 2.59 35.91
N ASP A 61 -9.25 2.09 34.80
CA ASP A 61 -10.01 1.61 33.64
C ASP A 61 -10.17 0.08 33.53
N VAL A 62 -9.52 -0.73 34.39
CA VAL A 62 -9.52 -2.21 34.31
C VAL A 62 -9.56 -2.85 35.69
N GLU A 63 -10.53 -3.76 35.92
CA GLU A 63 -10.62 -4.61 37.12
C GLU A 63 -9.62 -5.77 37.02
N ILE A 64 -8.58 -5.78 37.85
CA ILE A 64 -7.63 -6.89 37.93
C ILE A 64 -7.96 -7.76 39.14
N ARG A 65 -8.13 -9.06 38.93
CA ARG A 65 -8.28 -10.04 40.02
C ARG A 65 -7.09 -10.98 40.07
N VAL A 66 -6.28 -10.85 41.11
CA VAL A 66 -5.17 -11.76 41.36
C VAL A 66 -5.67 -13.02 42.07
N CYS A 67 -5.60 -14.16 41.39
CA CYS A 67 -6.01 -15.46 41.89
C CYS A 67 -4.76 -16.28 42.24
N ARG A 68 -4.54 -16.54 43.53
CA ARG A 68 -3.47 -17.44 43.96
C ARG A 68 -3.84 -18.88 43.56
N CYS A 69 -3.15 -19.40 42.56
CA CYS A 69 -3.46 -20.66 41.89
C CYS A 69 -2.20 -21.24 41.26
N ASP A 70 -1.81 -22.44 41.68
CA ASP A 70 -0.87 -23.24 40.89
C ASP A 70 -1.62 -23.92 39.73
N ALA A 71 -1.30 -23.54 38.49
CA ALA A 71 -1.94 -24.13 37.30
C ALA A 71 -1.65 -25.63 37.15
N GLY A 72 -0.59 -26.15 37.79
CA GLY A 72 -0.30 -27.59 37.83
C GLY A 72 -1.12 -28.36 38.86
N ASP A 73 -1.82 -27.69 39.78
CA ASP A 73 -2.75 -28.33 40.72
C ASP A 73 -4.17 -28.26 40.14
N ALA A 74 -4.67 -29.40 39.66
CA ALA A 74 -5.99 -29.49 39.03
C ALA A 74 -7.15 -29.07 39.96
N GLY A 75 -7.00 -29.27 41.27
CA GLY A 75 -8.01 -28.91 42.27
C GLY A 75 -8.04 -27.40 42.52
N GLU A 76 -6.88 -26.76 42.65
CA GLU A 76 -6.78 -25.31 42.77
C GLU A 76 -7.30 -24.62 41.50
N LEU A 77 -6.90 -25.11 40.32
CA LEU A 77 -7.33 -24.57 39.03
C LEU A 77 -8.85 -24.69 38.85
N ALA A 78 -9.44 -25.84 39.17
CA ALA A 78 -10.90 -26.04 39.09
C ALA A 78 -11.64 -25.03 39.98
N ARG A 79 -11.22 -24.90 41.24
CA ARG A 79 -11.86 -24.00 42.22
C ARG A 79 -11.83 -22.54 41.74
N VAL A 80 -10.72 -22.08 41.18
CA VAL A 80 -10.58 -20.70 40.69
C VAL A 80 -11.40 -20.47 39.43
N LEU A 81 -11.44 -21.44 38.51
CA LEU A 81 -12.26 -21.33 37.31
C LEU A 81 -13.75 -21.25 37.66
N ASP A 82 -14.24 -22.09 38.59
CA ASP A 82 -15.63 -22.08 39.07
C ASP A 82 -15.99 -20.73 39.72
N GLU A 83 -15.08 -20.14 40.48
CA GLU A 83 -15.24 -18.82 41.11
C GLU A 83 -15.36 -17.70 40.06
N LEU A 84 -14.55 -17.74 39.00
CA LEU A 84 -14.57 -16.76 37.91
C LEU A 84 -15.83 -16.89 37.04
N VAL A 85 -16.24 -18.12 36.73
CA VAL A 85 -17.52 -18.40 36.05
C VAL A 85 -18.68 -17.79 36.85
N THR A 86 -18.73 -18.05 38.16
CA THR A 86 -19.82 -17.57 39.03
C THR A 86 -19.83 -16.05 39.22
N SER A 87 -18.66 -15.39 39.17
CA SER A 87 -18.52 -13.96 39.44
C SER A 87 -18.56 -13.04 38.21
N GLY A 88 -18.84 -13.59 37.03
CA GLY A 88 -18.97 -12.79 35.81
C GLY A 88 -18.81 -13.50 34.48
N GLY A 89 -18.60 -14.83 34.46
CA GLY A 89 -18.32 -15.58 33.24
C GLY A 89 -16.89 -15.38 32.73
N ILE A 90 -16.44 -16.26 31.84
CA ILE A 90 -15.08 -16.23 31.27
C ILE A 90 -15.15 -15.88 29.77
N ALA A 91 -14.43 -14.85 29.35
CA ALA A 91 -14.33 -14.43 27.95
C ALA A 91 -13.32 -15.27 27.16
N GLY A 92 -12.24 -15.71 27.80
CA GLY A 92 -11.15 -16.46 27.17
C GLY A 92 -9.92 -16.54 28.07
N ALA A 93 -8.93 -17.33 27.66
CA ALA A 93 -7.70 -17.51 28.43
C ALA A 93 -6.43 -17.43 27.57
N ILE A 94 -5.37 -16.91 28.17
CA ILE A 94 -4.00 -16.94 27.66
C ILE A 94 -3.16 -17.79 28.61
N HIS A 95 -2.69 -18.94 28.12
CA HIS A 95 -1.96 -19.92 28.89
C HIS A 95 -0.45 -19.75 28.71
N THR A 96 0.19 -18.98 29.61
CA THR A 96 1.65 -18.75 29.60
C THR A 96 2.42 -19.51 30.69
N ALA A 97 1.71 -20.19 31.61
CA ALA A 97 2.33 -20.91 32.71
C ALA A 97 3.32 -21.98 32.20
N GLY A 98 4.40 -22.17 32.95
CA GLY A 98 5.42 -23.16 32.60
C GLY A 98 6.48 -23.32 33.68
N VAL A 99 6.96 -24.55 33.83
CA VAL A 99 8.15 -24.92 34.61
C VAL A 99 9.11 -25.66 33.67
N LEU A 100 10.40 -25.61 33.99
CA LEU A 100 11.44 -26.30 33.22
C LEU A 100 12.03 -27.41 34.07
N ALA A 101 12.30 -28.54 33.43
CA ALA A 101 13.10 -29.63 33.96
C ALA A 101 14.16 -29.92 32.91
N ASP A 102 15.25 -29.14 32.98
CA ASP A 102 16.33 -29.22 32.00
C ASP A 102 17.30 -30.34 32.38
N GLY A 103 17.50 -31.29 31.46
CA GLY A 103 18.36 -32.45 31.59
C GLY A 103 18.17 -33.38 30.39
N PRO A 104 19.17 -34.23 30.06
CA PRO A 104 18.98 -35.35 29.16
C PRO A 104 17.76 -36.18 29.61
N LEU A 105 16.94 -36.65 28.66
CA LEU A 105 15.70 -37.38 28.99
C LEU A 105 15.93 -38.59 29.92
N GLN A 106 17.10 -39.23 29.83
CA GLN A 106 17.51 -40.37 30.68
C GLN A 106 17.82 -39.99 32.15
N GLU A 107 18.00 -38.70 32.44
CA GLU A 107 18.31 -38.16 33.78
C GLU A 107 17.10 -37.52 34.45
N LEU A 108 15.99 -37.38 33.73
CA LEU A 108 14.73 -36.86 34.27
C LEU A 108 13.94 -37.97 34.96
N ASP A 109 13.50 -37.72 36.19
CA ASP A 109 12.61 -38.62 36.92
C ASP A 109 11.12 -38.36 36.61
N ASP A 110 10.26 -39.30 36.98
CA ASP A 110 8.81 -39.23 36.76
C ASP A 110 8.18 -37.98 37.41
N HIS A 111 8.73 -37.52 38.53
CA HIS A 111 8.21 -36.37 39.25
C HIS A 111 8.52 -35.06 38.50
N GLN A 112 9.73 -34.92 37.97
CA GLN A 112 10.14 -33.78 37.15
C GLN A 112 9.35 -33.71 35.83
N LEU A 113 9.14 -34.85 35.17
CA LEU A 113 8.31 -34.94 33.97
C LEU A 113 6.84 -34.59 34.28
N ALA A 114 6.27 -35.20 35.32
CA ALA A 114 4.88 -34.96 35.72
C ALA A 114 4.62 -33.49 36.04
N ALA A 115 5.55 -32.79 36.71
CA ALA A 115 5.41 -31.37 37.02
C ALA A 115 5.32 -30.49 35.76
N VAL A 116 6.12 -30.75 34.72
CA VAL A 116 6.08 -30.00 33.46
C VAL A 116 4.78 -30.25 32.70
N PHE A 117 4.33 -31.51 32.63
CA PHE A 117 3.07 -31.87 31.98
C PHE A 117 1.84 -31.36 32.73
N ALA A 118 1.86 -31.35 34.06
CA ALA A 118 0.78 -30.83 34.88
C ALA A 118 0.52 -29.34 34.58
N VAL A 119 1.57 -28.52 34.63
CA VAL A 119 1.47 -27.06 34.44
C VAL A 119 1.14 -26.66 33.00
N LYS A 120 1.55 -27.45 32.00
CA LYS A 120 1.33 -27.15 30.57
C LYS A 120 0.13 -27.92 30.00
N ALA A 121 0.28 -29.24 29.86
CA ALA A 121 -0.67 -30.07 29.12
C ALA A 121 -1.99 -30.29 29.86
N GLN A 122 -1.91 -30.70 31.14
CA GLN A 122 -3.13 -30.97 31.94
C GLN A 122 -3.89 -29.68 32.21
N ALA A 123 -3.18 -28.60 32.60
CA ALA A 123 -3.77 -27.27 32.76
C ALA A 123 -4.48 -26.76 31.49
N ALA A 124 -3.85 -26.88 30.32
CA ALA A 124 -4.46 -26.48 29.05
C ALA A 124 -5.71 -27.31 28.72
N SER A 125 -5.69 -28.61 28.97
CA SER A 125 -6.86 -29.48 28.79
C SER A 125 -8.02 -29.09 29.70
N GLN A 126 -7.73 -28.77 30.96
CA GLN A 126 -8.74 -28.33 31.93
C GLN A 126 -9.31 -26.96 31.57
N LEU A 127 -8.45 -26.01 31.18
CA LEU A 127 -8.87 -24.69 30.69
C LEU A 127 -9.79 -24.85 29.48
N LEU A 128 -9.41 -25.65 28.48
CA LEU A 128 -10.21 -25.88 27.29
C LEU A 128 -11.59 -26.46 27.63
N GLN A 129 -11.65 -27.47 28.51
CA GLN A 129 -12.91 -28.08 28.93
C GLN A 129 -13.83 -27.05 29.61
N THR A 130 -13.31 -26.27 30.55
CA THR A 130 -14.12 -25.25 31.23
C THR A 130 -14.54 -24.14 30.28
N LEU A 131 -13.65 -23.66 29.41
CA LEU A 131 -13.95 -22.61 28.43
C LEU A 131 -15.02 -23.06 27.41
N GLY A 132 -14.97 -24.32 26.97
CA GLY A 132 -15.98 -24.92 26.10
C GLY A 132 -17.35 -25.07 26.77
N ASN A 133 -17.40 -25.38 28.06
CA ASN A 133 -18.65 -25.48 28.81
C ASN A 133 -19.34 -24.14 29.08
N HIS A 134 -18.67 -23.01 28.80
CA HIS A 134 -19.13 -21.66 29.16
C HIS A 134 -19.06 -20.65 28.01
N ASP A 135 -19.07 -21.11 26.76
CA ASP A 135 -19.09 -20.26 25.55
C ASP A 135 -18.02 -19.15 25.54
N ALA A 136 -16.82 -19.50 26.02
CA ALA A 136 -15.69 -18.59 25.95
C ALA A 136 -15.20 -18.46 24.50
N ARG A 137 -14.60 -17.31 24.16
CA ARG A 137 -14.26 -16.95 22.79
C ARG A 137 -12.96 -17.58 22.31
N TYR A 138 -11.98 -17.74 23.21
CA TYR A 138 -10.63 -18.16 22.82
C TYR A 138 -9.84 -18.85 23.94
N LEU A 139 -8.88 -19.67 23.50
CA LEU A 139 -7.79 -20.21 24.30
C LEU A 139 -6.47 -20.05 23.52
N ILE A 140 -5.57 -19.22 24.03
CA ILE A 140 -4.24 -18.97 23.44
C ILE A 140 -3.19 -19.72 24.24
N LEU A 141 -2.52 -20.68 23.61
CA LEU A 141 -1.51 -21.54 24.21
C LEU A 141 -0.11 -21.06 23.85
N TYR A 142 0.72 -20.77 24.85
CA TYR A 142 2.12 -20.39 24.62
C TYR A 142 2.98 -21.65 24.64
N SER A 143 3.34 -22.08 23.43
CA SER A 143 4.24 -23.20 23.14
C SER A 143 5.66 -22.69 22.86
N SER A 144 6.56 -23.57 22.44
CA SER A 144 7.96 -23.28 22.18
C SER A 144 8.42 -23.88 20.86
N ALA A 145 9.32 -23.19 20.16
CA ALA A 145 10.03 -23.72 18.99
C ALA A 145 10.74 -25.06 19.31
N ALA A 146 11.07 -25.33 20.58
CA ALA A 146 11.61 -26.60 21.05
C ALA A 146 10.73 -27.81 20.69
N ALA A 147 9.41 -27.66 20.57
CA ALA A 147 8.51 -28.73 20.16
C ALA A 147 8.68 -29.13 18.69
N ALA A 148 9.01 -28.17 17.83
CA ALA A 148 9.16 -28.39 16.38
C ALA A 148 10.61 -28.70 15.98
N LEU A 149 11.58 -28.05 16.62
CA LEU A 149 13.00 -28.11 16.24
C LEU A 149 13.85 -28.98 17.17
N GLY A 150 13.30 -29.34 18.33
CA GLY A 150 14.04 -29.94 19.43
C GLY A 150 14.88 -28.90 20.18
N ALA A 151 15.14 -29.16 21.46
CA ALA A 151 16.06 -28.38 22.29
C ALA A 151 16.85 -29.36 23.18
N PRO A 152 18.18 -29.51 22.96
CA PRO A 152 19.01 -30.40 23.78
C PRO A 152 18.85 -30.09 25.27
N GLY A 153 18.53 -31.11 26.06
CA GLY A 153 18.29 -30.97 27.49
C GLY A 153 16.89 -30.45 27.87
N GLN A 154 15.98 -30.16 26.94
CA GLN A 154 14.63 -29.68 27.26
C GLN A 154 13.52 -30.62 26.79
N SER A 155 13.75 -31.93 26.84
CA SER A 155 12.83 -32.94 26.31
C SER A 155 11.44 -32.89 26.96
N ALA A 156 11.37 -32.70 28.29
CA ALA A 156 10.10 -32.56 29.01
C ALA A 156 9.30 -31.33 28.52
N HIS A 157 9.97 -30.20 28.33
CA HIS A 157 9.36 -28.97 27.85
C HIS A 157 8.89 -29.09 26.40
N ALA A 158 9.72 -29.65 25.52
CA ALA A 158 9.38 -29.89 24.12
C ALA A 158 8.16 -30.81 23.96
N LEU A 159 8.08 -31.90 24.73
CA LEU A 159 6.93 -32.81 24.68
C LEU A 159 5.64 -32.15 25.20
N ALA A 160 5.72 -31.40 26.30
CA ALA A 160 4.56 -30.68 26.83
C ALA A 160 4.07 -29.58 25.89
N CYS A 161 5.00 -28.85 25.23
CA CYS A 161 4.67 -27.88 24.18
C CYS A 161 4.11 -28.55 22.92
N GLY A 162 4.63 -29.72 22.53
CA GLY A 162 4.07 -30.53 21.45
C GLY A 162 2.63 -30.98 21.72
N TYR A 163 2.28 -31.26 22.98
CA TYR A 163 0.89 -31.49 23.38
C TYR A 163 0.02 -30.25 23.16
N LEU A 164 0.48 -29.05 23.54
CA LEU A 164 -0.25 -27.80 23.30
C LEU A 164 -0.48 -27.54 21.79
N ASP A 165 0.55 -27.81 20.99
CA ASP A 165 0.50 -27.67 19.54
C ASP A 165 -0.49 -28.66 18.92
N GLY A 166 -0.46 -29.91 19.37
CA GLY A 166 -1.42 -30.94 18.97
C GLY A 166 -2.85 -30.60 19.40
N LEU A 167 -3.02 -30.10 20.63
CA LEU A 167 -4.31 -29.70 21.17
C LEU A 167 -4.94 -28.60 20.31
N ALA A 168 -4.19 -27.56 19.95
CA ALA A 168 -4.73 -26.50 19.10
C ALA A 168 -5.08 -27.00 17.68
N ARG A 169 -4.24 -27.87 17.09
CA ARG A 169 -4.47 -28.44 15.75
C ARG A 169 -5.67 -29.38 15.64
N GLN A 170 -6.20 -29.88 16.76
CA GLN A 170 -7.43 -30.68 16.76
C GLN A 170 -8.67 -29.83 16.49
N PHE A 171 -8.61 -28.51 16.70
CA PHE A 171 -9.74 -27.60 16.53
C PHE A 171 -9.64 -26.85 15.21
N SER A 172 -10.78 -26.73 14.54
CA SER A 172 -10.98 -25.90 13.35
C SER A 172 -11.08 -24.43 13.73
N SER A 173 -10.84 -23.52 12.78
CA SER A 173 -11.07 -22.07 12.97
C SER A 173 -12.56 -21.72 13.21
N LEU A 174 -13.46 -22.69 12.98
CA LEU A 174 -14.91 -22.62 13.23
C LEU A 174 -15.32 -23.07 14.65
N ASP A 175 -14.44 -23.74 15.40
CA ASP A 175 -14.76 -24.26 16.73
C ASP A 175 -14.70 -23.14 17.79
N THR A 176 -15.55 -23.26 18.82
CA THR A 176 -15.60 -22.33 19.96
C THR A 176 -15.33 -23.08 21.27
N PRO A 177 -14.40 -22.63 22.14
CA PRO A 177 -13.50 -21.49 21.96
C PRO A 177 -12.49 -21.70 20.82
N LYS A 178 -12.07 -20.61 20.17
CA LYS A 178 -10.97 -20.69 19.20
C LYS A 178 -9.68 -21.05 19.93
N VAL A 179 -9.09 -22.20 19.60
CA VAL A 179 -7.84 -22.66 20.21
C VAL A 179 -6.68 -22.38 19.27
N LEU A 180 -5.67 -21.66 19.74
CA LEU A 180 -4.46 -21.38 18.95
C LEU A 180 -3.22 -21.62 19.80
N SER A 181 -2.20 -22.23 19.20
CA SER A 181 -0.88 -22.41 19.80
C SER A 181 0.16 -21.58 19.06
N ILE A 182 0.97 -20.83 19.81
CA ILE A 182 2.11 -20.11 19.26
C ILE A 182 3.39 -20.75 19.81
N ALA A 183 4.13 -21.41 18.93
CA ALA A 183 5.46 -21.94 19.22
C ALA A 183 6.46 -20.79 19.16
N TRP A 184 6.82 -20.25 20.32
CA TRP A 184 7.72 -19.11 20.43
C TRP A 184 9.19 -19.51 20.31
N GLY A 185 9.95 -18.75 19.53
CA GLY A 185 11.41 -18.70 19.57
C GLY A 185 11.93 -17.93 20.78
N ALA A 186 13.22 -17.61 20.79
CA ALA A 186 13.84 -16.85 21.87
C ALA A 186 13.33 -15.40 21.89
N TRP A 187 12.98 -14.89 23.08
CA TRP A 187 12.64 -13.48 23.30
C TRP A 187 13.84 -12.77 23.94
N GLY A 188 14.18 -11.59 23.41
CA GLY A 188 15.38 -10.84 23.76
C GLY A 188 15.23 -9.94 24.98
N GLU A 189 14.03 -9.44 25.24
CA GLU A 189 13.74 -8.43 26.28
C GLU A 189 12.94 -9.04 27.45
N SER A 190 11.95 -9.88 27.13
CA SER A 190 11.10 -10.56 28.11
C SER A 190 11.27 -12.09 28.09
N GLY A 191 10.99 -12.74 29.22
CA GLY A 191 10.99 -14.21 29.30
C GLY A 191 12.32 -14.84 29.73
N ARG A 192 12.35 -16.18 29.82
CA ARG A 192 13.47 -16.91 30.47
C ARG A 192 14.77 -16.95 29.66
N ALA A 193 14.71 -16.65 28.37
CA ALA A 193 15.87 -16.68 27.46
C ALA A 193 16.59 -15.32 27.33
N ALA A 194 16.11 -14.25 27.99
CA ALA A 194 16.61 -12.88 27.82
C ALA A 194 18.04 -12.62 28.34
N THR A 195 18.74 -13.65 28.85
CA THR A 195 20.15 -13.54 29.24
C THR A 195 21.04 -13.55 27.99
N THR A 196 21.99 -12.61 27.92
CA THR A 196 22.89 -12.43 26.78
C THR A 196 23.58 -13.72 26.34
N GLU A 197 24.10 -14.52 27.28
CA GLU A 197 24.81 -15.78 26.99
C GLU A 197 23.93 -16.84 26.29
N MET A 198 22.66 -16.96 26.71
CA MET A 198 21.70 -17.90 26.13
C MET A 198 21.22 -17.43 24.75
N LEU A 199 21.02 -16.12 24.56
CA LEU A 199 20.69 -15.54 23.25
C LEU A 199 21.81 -15.72 22.23
N THR A 200 23.07 -15.51 22.64
CA THR A 200 24.23 -15.76 21.78
C THR A 200 24.30 -17.24 21.37
N THR A 201 24.13 -18.16 22.33
CA THR A 201 24.14 -19.61 22.07
C THR A 201 23.04 -20.05 21.10
N LEU A 202 21.84 -19.47 21.22
CA LEU A 202 20.71 -19.77 20.33
C LEU A 202 20.92 -19.16 18.93
N ALA A 203 21.46 -17.95 18.85
CA ALA A 203 21.78 -17.28 17.58
C ALA A 203 22.84 -18.07 16.79
N ASP A 204 23.85 -18.62 17.47
CA ASP A 204 24.87 -19.49 16.86
C ASP A 204 24.32 -20.81 16.34
N ARG A 205 23.12 -21.20 16.76
CA ARG A 205 22.39 -22.38 16.25
C ARG A 205 21.26 -22.02 15.28
N GLY A 206 21.22 -20.77 14.81
CA GLY A 206 20.26 -20.31 13.81
C GLY A 206 18.95 -19.75 14.37
N MET A 207 18.82 -19.57 15.69
CA MET A 207 17.62 -19.00 16.33
C MET A 207 17.92 -17.61 16.90
N GLY A 208 17.49 -16.57 16.19
CA GLY A 208 17.60 -15.19 16.64
C GLY A 208 16.57 -14.82 17.71
N ALA A 209 16.87 -13.75 18.45
CA ALA A 209 15.98 -13.19 19.45
C ALA A 209 14.89 -12.29 18.80
N LEU A 210 13.65 -12.44 19.28
CA LEU A 210 12.52 -11.55 19.00
C LEU A 210 12.48 -10.42 20.04
N SER A 211 12.22 -9.19 19.61
CA SER A 211 11.87 -8.10 20.55
C SER A 211 10.44 -8.23 21.08
N ASP A 212 10.09 -7.50 22.14
CA ASP A 212 8.73 -7.53 22.68
C ASP A 212 7.69 -7.01 21.66
N ALA A 213 8.09 -6.04 20.84
CA ALA A 213 7.26 -5.52 19.74
C ALA A 213 7.03 -6.58 18.65
N GLU A 214 8.08 -7.34 18.27
CA GLU A 214 7.95 -8.42 17.29
C GLU A 214 7.11 -9.59 17.82
N GLY A 215 7.31 -9.94 19.09
CA GLY A 215 6.52 -10.97 19.74
C GLY A 215 5.05 -10.59 19.87
N ARG A 216 4.75 -9.33 20.25
CA ARG A 216 3.39 -8.78 20.22
C ARG A 216 2.80 -8.79 18.81
N TRP A 217 3.58 -8.36 17.81
CA TRP A 217 3.16 -8.41 16.43
C TRP A 217 2.78 -9.84 16.02
N HIS A 218 3.63 -10.83 16.31
CA HIS A 218 3.34 -12.23 16.04
C HIS A 218 2.11 -12.78 16.78
N LEU A 219 1.87 -12.35 18.01
CA LEU A 219 0.64 -12.66 18.76
C LEU A 219 -0.58 -12.11 18.05
N GLU A 220 -0.56 -10.84 17.65
CA GLU A 220 -1.64 -10.21 16.90
C GLU A 220 -1.85 -10.89 15.55
N GLN A 221 -0.78 -11.19 14.82
CA GLN A 221 -0.87 -11.93 13.56
C GLN A 221 -1.41 -13.36 13.75
N ALA A 222 -1.09 -14.04 14.86
CA ALA A 222 -1.63 -15.37 15.14
C ALA A 222 -3.14 -15.31 15.42
N VAL A 223 -3.59 -14.34 16.20
CA VAL A 223 -5.02 -14.12 16.48
C VAL A 223 -5.76 -13.70 15.20
N MET A 224 -5.21 -12.78 14.40
CA MET A 224 -5.84 -12.29 13.16
C MET A 224 -5.96 -13.37 12.08
N ARG A 225 -4.92 -14.18 11.90
CA ARG A 225 -4.90 -15.22 10.86
C ARG A 225 -5.70 -16.46 11.24
N GLY A 226 -6.06 -16.63 12.52
CA GLY A 226 -6.86 -17.76 12.99
C GLY A 226 -6.21 -19.13 12.76
N ALA A 227 -4.89 -19.18 12.55
CA ALA A 227 -4.16 -20.43 12.37
C ALA A 227 -4.08 -21.17 13.71
N ALA A 228 -4.47 -22.44 13.73
CA ALA A 228 -4.44 -23.28 14.93
C ALA A 228 -3.03 -23.42 15.53
N TRP A 229 -1.98 -23.32 14.71
CA TRP A 229 -0.60 -23.36 15.17
C TRP A 229 0.28 -22.41 14.37
N ARG A 230 1.22 -21.73 15.05
CA ARG A 230 2.19 -20.85 14.41
C ARG A 230 3.56 -20.93 15.09
N LEU A 231 4.62 -21.13 14.29
CA LEU A 231 5.99 -20.89 14.73
C LEU A 231 6.33 -19.40 14.57
N ALA A 232 6.65 -18.74 15.67
CA ALA A 232 7.08 -17.34 15.70
C ALA A 232 8.53 -17.31 16.18
N MET A 233 9.47 -17.20 15.24
CA MET A 233 10.91 -17.29 15.52
C MET A 233 11.69 -16.50 14.47
N ARG A 234 12.77 -15.84 14.89
CA ARG A 234 13.76 -15.25 13.98
C ARG A 234 14.77 -16.33 13.58
N VAL A 235 15.00 -16.49 12.28
CA VAL A 235 15.81 -17.59 11.72
C VAL A 235 17.07 -17.03 11.07
N PHE A 236 18.24 -17.60 11.41
CA PHE A 236 19.49 -17.43 10.67
C PHE A 236 19.79 -18.75 9.96
N THR A 237 19.27 -18.89 8.74
CA THR A 237 19.31 -20.17 8.00
C THR A 237 20.75 -20.62 7.77
N ASP A 238 21.68 -19.71 7.53
CA ASP A 238 23.12 -19.93 7.37
C ASP A 238 23.79 -20.60 8.59
N LYS A 239 23.27 -20.36 9.81
CA LYS A 239 23.80 -20.92 11.06
C LYS A 239 23.10 -22.20 11.51
N MET A 240 22.04 -22.63 10.83
CA MET A 240 21.33 -23.86 11.16
C MET A 240 22.09 -25.11 10.71
N PRO A 241 21.96 -26.25 11.41
CA PRO A 241 22.43 -27.53 10.91
C PRO A 241 21.83 -27.88 9.53
N PRO A 242 22.56 -28.58 8.63
CA PRO A 242 22.11 -28.84 7.25
C PRO A 242 20.73 -29.51 7.13
N LEU A 243 20.39 -30.39 8.07
CA LEU A 243 19.11 -31.09 8.07
C LEU A 243 17.95 -30.16 8.47
N GLN A 244 18.21 -29.14 9.28
CA GLN A 244 17.25 -28.09 9.61
C GLN A 244 17.18 -27.06 8.48
N GLN A 245 18.31 -26.69 7.86
CA GLN A 245 18.34 -25.86 6.65
C GLN A 245 17.49 -26.44 5.53
N ALA A 246 17.55 -27.76 5.30
CA ALA A 246 16.75 -28.45 4.29
C ALA A 246 15.23 -28.34 4.53
N LEU A 247 14.78 -28.26 5.80
CA LEU A 247 13.37 -28.03 6.13
C LEU A 247 12.90 -26.61 5.76
N PHE A 248 13.82 -25.64 5.70
CA PHE A 248 13.54 -24.25 5.32
C PHE A 248 13.87 -23.94 3.84
N ASN A 249 14.70 -24.75 3.17
CA ASN A 249 15.23 -24.51 1.82
C ASN A 249 14.74 -25.50 0.73
N ALA A 250 13.71 -26.32 0.98
CA ALA A 250 13.27 -27.39 0.07
C ALA A 250 12.71 -26.93 -1.31
N ALA A 251 12.81 -25.65 -1.68
CA ALA A 251 12.29 -25.08 -2.93
C ALA A 251 13.36 -24.67 -3.96
N ALA A 252 14.66 -24.84 -3.70
CA ALA A 252 15.69 -24.32 -4.61
C ALA A 252 16.69 -25.42 -5.02
N THR A 253 16.49 -26.01 -6.20
CA THR A 253 17.60 -26.60 -6.99
C THR A 253 17.39 -26.29 -8.47
N GLU A 254 18.24 -25.38 -8.96
CA GLU A 254 18.32 -24.86 -10.33
C GLU A 254 18.76 -25.93 -11.35
N HIS A 255 18.33 -25.82 -12.62
CA HIS A 255 19.14 -26.15 -13.81
C HIS A 255 18.65 -25.36 -15.06
N ALA A 256 19.61 -25.01 -15.91
CA ALA A 256 19.61 -23.97 -16.94
C ALA A 256 18.66 -24.17 -18.15
N ALA A 257 18.15 -23.05 -18.68
CA ALA A 257 17.28 -22.94 -19.85
C ALA A 257 18.05 -22.77 -21.18
N ILE A 258 17.45 -23.26 -22.27
CA ILE A 258 17.88 -23.05 -23.67
C ILE A 258 16.83 -22.12 -24.34
N PRO A 259 17.23 -21.11 -25.15
CA PRO A 259 16.28 -20.20 -25.78
C PRO A 259 15.62 -20.83 -27.02
N ALA A 260 14.30 -20.65 -27.17
CA ALA A 260 13.57 -20.96 -28.39
C ALA A 260 13.15 -19.66 -29.11
N ALA A 261 13.27 -19.66 -30.44
CA ALA A 261 13.02 -18.50 -31.30
C ALA A 261 11.52 -18.29 -31.61
N THR A 262 11.12 -17.03 -31.69
CA THR A 262 9.79 -16.51 -32.06
C THR A 262 9.57 -16.52 -33.58
N PRO A 263 8.33 -16.72 -34.10
CA PRO A 263 8.00 -16.48 -35.51
C PRO A 263 7.76 -14.98 -35.79
N ALA A 264 7.98 -14.57 -37.05
CA ALA A 264 7.89 -13.19 -37.53
C ALA A 264 6.44 -12.73 -37.81
N ASP A 265 6.12 -11.48 -37.46
CA ASP A 265 4.82 -10.82 -37.64
C ASP A 265 4.81 -9.90 -38.88
N ASN A 266 3.70 -9.88 -39.62
CA ASN A 266 3.59 -9.34 -41.00
C ASN A 266 3.18 -7.85 -41.07
N HIS A 267 3.28 -7.09 -39.97
CA HIS A 267 2.78 -5.71 -39.85
C HIS A 267 3.82 -4.66 -39.40
N ALA A 268 5.11 -5.02 -39.40
CA ALA A 268 6.18 -4.15 -38.94
C ALA A 268 6.29 -2.84 -39.76
N PHE A 269 6.54 -1.73 -39.09
CA PHE A 269 6.89 -0.47 -39.75
C PHE A 269 8.28 -0.57 -40.40
N HIS A 270 8.34 -0.47 -41.73
CA HIS A 270 9.58 -0.56 -42.50
C HIS A 270 10.13 0.81 -42.96
N GLY A 271 9.61 1.92 -42.39
CA GLY A 271 10.00 3.29 -42.75
C GLY A 271 10.91 3.97 -41.71
N SER A 272 11.23 5.25 -41.94
CA SER A 272 11.89 6.11 -40.93
C SER A 272 10.84 6.93 -40.19
N ILE A 273 10.99 7.08 -38.86
CA ILE A 273 10.08 7.89 -38.02
C ILE A 273 10.16 9.38 -38.39
N SER A 274 11.27 9.83 -39.00
CA SER A 274 11.41 11.19 -39.52
C SER A 274 10.62 11.42 -40.83
N ASP A 275 10.14 10.36 -41.48
CA ASP A 275 9.31 10.45 -42.69
C ASP A 275 7.82 10.53 -42.30
N LYS A 276 7.33 11.77 -42.25
CA LYS A 276 5.92 12.07 -41.94
C LYS A 276 4.93 11.33 -42.84
N ALA A 277 5.25 11.09 -44.12
CA ALA A 277 4.34 10.43 -45.03
C ALA A 277 4.25 8.92 -44.76
N ALA A 278 5.40 8.29 -44.45
CA ALA A 278 5.45 6.88 -44.04
C ALA A 278 4.73 6.65 -42.71
N VAL A 279 4.98 7.50 -41.70
CA VAL A 279 4.31 7.43 -40.39
C VAL A 279 2.80 7.62 -40.54
N MET A 280 2.36 8.64 -41.30
CA MET A 280 0.93 8.88 -41.56
C MET A 280 0.25 7.67 -42.22
N THR A 281 0.91 7.04 -43.19
CA THR A 281 0.35 5.88 -43.90
C THR A 281 0.20 4.68 -42.97
N TRP A 282 1.24 4.38 -42.19
CA TRP A 282 1.19 3.32 -41.18
C TRP A 282 0.12 3.61 -40.13
N LEU A 283 0.06 4.84 -39.63
CA LEU A 283 -0.89 5.26 -38.61
C LEU A 283 -2.34 5.17 -39.09
N LYS A 284 -2.66 5.62 -40.31
CA LYS A 284 -3.99 5.45 -40.90
C LYS A 284 -4.39 3.98 -41.04
N ASN A 285 -3.45 3.10 -41.39
CA ASN A 285 -3.73 1.67 -41.45
C ASN A 285 -4.04 1.09 -40.06
N ARG A 286 -3.28 1.47 -39.02
CA ARG A 286 -3.57 1.04 -37.63
C ARG A 286 -4.90 1.57 -37.11
N ILE A 287 -5.17 2.86 -37.31
CA ILE A 287 -6.43 3.50 -36.93
C ILE A 287 -7.61 2.82 -37.64
N ALA A 288 -7.49 2.50 -38.93
CA ALA A 288 -8.54 1.82 -39.67
C ALA A 288 -8.83 0.41 -39.11
N VAL A 289 -7.80 -0.32 -38.68
CA VAL A 289 -7.97 -1.62 -38.02
C VAL A 289 -8.72 -1.46 -36.70
N GLN A 290 -8.32 -0.52 -35.84
CA GLN A 290 -8.94 -0.30 -34.53
C GLN A 290 -10.39 0.19 -34.63
N LEU A 291 -10.65 1.10 -35.56
CA LEU A 291 -11.99 1.65 -35.83
C LEU A 291 -12.84 0.75 -36.76
N ARG A 292 -12.30 -0.40 -37.18
CA ARG A 292 -12.95 -1.37 -38.09
C ARG A 292 -13.47 -0.73 -39.38
N LEU A 293 -12.68 0.18 -39.96
CA LEU A 293 -13.01 0.82 -41.22
C LEU A 293 -12.63 -0.10 -42.40
N ASN A 294 -13.53 -0.18 -43.39
CA ASN A 294 -13.35 -1.06 -44.55
C ASN A 294 -12.22 -0.62 -45.50
N ASP A 295 -11.79 0.64 -45.44
CA ASP A 295 -10.73 1.21 -46.29
C ASP A 295 -9.91 2.27 -45.51
N PRO A 296 -8.60 2.06 -45.24
CA PRO A 296 -7.74 3.06 -44.62
C PRO A 296 -7.60 4.35 -45.42
N ALA A 297 -7.80 4.31 -46.75
CA ALA A 297 -7.72 5.48 -47.61
C ALA A 297 -8.90 6.44 -47.43
N SER A 298 -9.99 6.03 -46.75
CA SER A 298 -11.14 6.89 -46.47
C SER A 298 -10.92 7.83 -45.28
N LEU A 299 -9.85 7.64 -44.48
CA LEU A 299 -9.51 8.51 -43.35
C LEU A 299 -8.89 9.83 -43.84
N ASN A 300 -9.56 10.96 -43.57
CA ASN A 300 -8.96 12.27 -43.81
C ASN A 300 -7.85 12.55 -42.77
N ALA A 301 -6.79 13.24 -43.18
CA ALA A 301 -5.62 13.50 -42.35
C ALA A 301 -5.96 14.34 -41.11
N ASP A 302 -6.85 15.32 -41.25
CA ASP A 302 -7.23 16.25 -40.16
C ASP A 302 -8.56 15.82 -39.49
N GLN A 303 -8.99 14.58 -39.71
CA GLN A 303 -10.24 14.08 -39.16
C GLN A 303 -10.08 13.79 -37.67
N ASP A 304 -10.97 14.36 -36.86
CA ASP A 304 -11.06 14.07 -35.44
C ASP A 304 -11.46 12.59 -35.24
N LEU A 305 -10.59 11.82 -34.62
CA LEU A 305 -10.78 10.39 -34.39
C LEU A 305 -11.89 10.12 -33.37
N LEU A 306 -12.19 11.07 -32.47
CA LEU A 306 -13.32 10.95 -31.53
C LEU A 306 -14.65 10.87 -32.29
N GLN A 307 -14.78 11.68 -33.32
CA GLN A 307 -15.96 11.68 -34.21
C GLN A 307 -16.08 10.41 -35.04
N LEU A 308 -15.04 9.58 -35.09
CA LEU A 308 -15.05 8.25 -35.71
C LEU A 308 -15.19 7.11 -34.70
N GLY A 309 -15.31 7.42 -33.40
CA GLY A 309 -15.55 6.44 -32.35
C GLY A 309 -14.29 5.96 -31.63
N MET A 310 -13.17 6.68 -31.77
CA MET A 310 -11.99 6.45 -30.94
C MET A 310 -12.31 6.81 -29.49
N ASP A 311 -12.21 5.85 -28.57
CA ASP A 311 -12.36 6.06 -27.13
C ASP A 311 -11.02 5.94 -26.39
N SER A 312 -11.04 6.17 -25.06
CA SER A 312 -9.84 6.12 -24.23
C SER A 312 -9.15 4.75 -24.23
N LEU A 313 -9.89 3.65 -24.42
CA LEU A 313 -9.32 2.30 -24.44
C LEU A 313 -8.68 2.00 -25.80
N LEU A 314 -9.39 2.27 -26.89
CA LEU A 314 -8.86 2.12 -28.26
C LEU A 314 -7.61 2.98 -28.48
N PHE A 315 -7.57 4.17 -27.88
CA PHE A 315 -6.38 5.00 -27.94
C PHE A 315 -5.18 4.44 -27.15
N LEU A 316 -5.41 3.78 -26.02
CA LEU A 316 -4.33 3.10 -25.29
C LEU A 316 -3.75 1.96 -26.12
N GLU A 317 -4.60 1.21 -26.84
CA GLU A 317 -4.15 0.20 -27.80
C GLU A 317 -3.32 0.84 -28.92
N LEU A 318 -3.77 1.96 -29.50
CA LEU A 318 -3.01 2.72 -30.50
C LEU A 318 -1.67 3.22 -30.00
N SER A 319 -1.65 3.76 -28.78
CA SER A 319 -0.41 4.25 -28.16
C SER A 319 0.57 3.11 -27.91
N SER A 320 0.08 1.92 -27.55
CA SER A 320 0.90 0.73 -27.41
C SER A 320 1.46 0.26 -28.75
N ASP A 321 0.66 0.24 -29.83
CA ASP A 321 1.13 -0.08 -31.17
C ASP A 321 2.22 0.89 -31.63
N ILE A 322 2.03 2.19 -31.39
CA ILE A 322 3.02 3.24 -31.72
C ILE A 322 4.31 3.03 -30.92
N GLN A 323 4.20 2.71 -29.63
CA GLN A 323 5.38 2.42 -28.82
C GLN A 323 6.09 1.14 -29.26
N HIS A 324 5.36 0.11 -29.66
CA HIS A 324 5.91 -1.17 -30.10
C HIS A 324 6.60 -1.05 -31.47
N ASP A 325 5.89 -0.55 -32.47
CA ASP A 325 6.36 -0.55 -33.87
C ASP A 325 7.23 0.67 -34.22
N LEU A 326 7.05 1.80 -33.52
CA LEU A 326 7.79 3.03 -33.76
C LEU A 326 8.74 3.41 -32.62
N GLY A 327 8.71 2.74 -31.47
CA GLY A 327 9.58 3.07 -30.32
C GLY A 327 9.28 4.44 -29.69
N VAL A 328 8.14 5.06 -30.03
CA VAL A 328 7.77 6.40 -29.56
C VAL A 328 6.67 6.30 -28.52
N ARG A 329 6.85 6.92 -27.36
CA ARG A 329 5.81 6.99 -26.32
C ARG A 329 4.98 8.26 -26.50
N ILE A 330 3.72 8.09 -26.87
CA ILE A 330 2.80 9.22 -27.00
C ILE A 330 2.26 9.60 -25.62
N ASN A 331 2.38 10.89 -25.27
CA ASN A 331 1.67 11.45 -24.12
C ASN A 331 0.20 11.67 -24.51
N ALA A 332 -0.72 10.95 -23.87
CA ALA A 332 -2.15 11.01 -24.14
C ALA A 332 -2.75 12.43 -23.98
N GLU A 333 -2.24 13.22 -23.01
CA GLU A 333 -2.68 14.61 -22.80
C GLU A 333 -2.27 15.52 -23.97
N ARG A 334 -1.09 15.30 -24.56
CA ARG A 334 -0.67 16.04 -25.77
C ARG A 334 -1.40 15.55 -27.01
N ALA A 335 -1.61 14.25 -27.15
CA ALA A 335 -2.37 13.67 -28.26
C ALA A 335 -3.82 14.17 -28.28
N TRP A 336 -4.41 14.41 -27.11
CA TRP A 336 -5.75 14.98 -26.98
C TRP A 336 -5.89 16.39 -27.59
N GLN A 337 -4.82 17.18 -27.60
CA GLN A 337 -4.88 18.55 -28.14
C GLN A 337 -5.17 18.58 -29.65
N ASP A 338 -4.78 17.52 -30.36
CA ASP A 338 -5.07 17.30 -31.78
C ASP A 338 -5.15 15.79 -32.07
N LEU A 339 -6.32 15.19 -31.76
CA LEU A 339 -6.56 13.77 -31.97
C LEU A 339 -6.98 13.46 -33.43
N SER A 340 -6.14 13.89 -34.36
CA SER A 340 -6.25 13.57 -35.78
C SER A 340 -5.05 12.74 -36.25
N PRO A 341 -5.15 11.97 -37.36
CA PRO A 341 -3.99 11.33 -37.96
C PRO A 341 -2.83 12.30 -38.22
N HIS A 342 -3.13 13.56 -38.54
CA HIS A 342 -2.16 14.65 -38.68
C HIS A 342 -1.48 15.00 -37.36
N GLY A 343 -2.26 15.33 -36.33
CA GLY A 343 -1.75 15.71 -35.01
C GLY A 343 -0.88 14.61 -34.39
N LEU A 344 -1.34 13.36 -34.47
CA LEU A 344 -0.58 12.20 -34.01
C LEU A 344 0.71 12.00 -34.81
N THR A 345 0.67 12.15 -36.13
CA THR A 345 1.89 12.07 -36.97
C THR A 345 2.90 13.16 -36.59
N GLN A 346 2.45 14.39 -36.37
CA GLN A 346 3.32 15.48 -35.92
C GLN A 346 3.95 15.17 -34.55
N LEU A 347 3.13 14.69 -33.61
CA LEU A 347 3.56 14.35 -32.27
C LEU A 347 4.61 13.22 -32.27
N ILE A 348 4.38 12.16 -33.05
CA ILE A 348 5.33 11.06 -33.24
C ILE A 348 6.66 11.58 -33.80
N CYS A 349 6.60 12.35 -34.88
CA CYS A 349 7.81 12.84 -35.55
C CYS A 349 8.59 13.84 -34.68
N SER A 350 7.91 14.63 -33.85
CA SER A 350 8.56 15.62 -32.96
C SER A 350 9.41 14.99 -31.85
N GLN A 351 9.11 13.75 -31.46
CA GLN A 351 9.85 13.03 -30.42
C GLN A 351 11.09 12.32 -30.96
N ALA A 352 11.17 12.09 -32.28
CA ALA A 352 12.35 11.51 -32.94
C ALA A 352 13.59 12.41 -32.86
N GLU A 353 13.41 13.72 -32.63
CA GLU A 353 14.51 14.69 -32.52
C GLU A 353 15.14 14.76 -31.10
N THR A 354 14.54 14.11 -30.09
CA THR A 354 14.95 14.25 -28.67
C THR A 354 15.15 12.93 -27.90
N ALA A 355 14.82 11.77 -28.46
CA ALA A 355 14.92 10.50 -27.75
C ALA A 355 16.28 9.78 -27.96
N PRO A 356 17.02 9.39 -26.90
CA PRO A 356 18.00 8.32 -27.04
C PRO A 356 17.29 7.01 -27.42
N ALA A 357 17.95 6.15 -28.19
CA ALA A 357 17.39 4.88 -28.66
C ALA A 357 16.86 4.03 -27.49
N VAL A 358 15.54 4.05 -27.27
CA VAL A 358 14.88 3.23 -26.26
C VAL A 358 14.82 1.82 -26.82
N SER A 359 15.30 0.84 -26.05
CA SER A 359 15.15 -0.57 -26.41
C SER A 359 13.66 -0.91 -26.50
N PRO A 360 13.22 -1.70 -27.48
CA PRO A 360 11.83 -2.13 -27.57
C PRO A 360 11.42 -2.79 -26.24
N PRO A 361 10.17 -2.61 -25.79
CA PRO A 361 9.70 -3.26 -24.57
C PRO A 361 9.94 -4.77 -24.69
N GLU A 362 10.56 -5.38 -23.67
CA GLU A 362 10.72 -6.84 -23.64
C GLU A 362 9.36 -7.50 -23.77
N ALA A 363 9.20 -8.30 -24.83
CA ALA A 363 7.97 -9.08 -25.04
C ALA A 363 7.72 -9.98 -23.82
N LEU A 364 6.46 -10.11 -23.40
CA LEU A 364 6.11 -10.99 -22.28
C LEU A 364 6.55 -12.44 -22.61
N GLN A 365 7.45 -12.99 -21.79
CA GLN A 365 7.94 -14.35 -21.93
C GLN A 365 7.30 -15.26 -20.89
N HIS A 366 6.95 -16.47 -21.30
CA HIS A 366 6.40 -17.48 -20.40
C HIS A 366 7.49 -18.15 -19.59
N ASP A 367 7.35 -18.08 -18.27
CA ASP A 367 8.22 -18.80 -17.33
C ASP A 367 7.66 -20.20 -17.06
N ALA A 368 7.97 -21.12 -17.96
CA ALA A 368 7.49 -22.50 -17.87
C ALA A 368 8.00 -23.24 -16.63
N ALA A 369 9.16 -22.85 -16.09
CA ALA A 369 9.77 -23.49 -14.93
C ALA A 369 9.00 -23.16 -13.64
N GLU A 370 8.59 -21.90 -13.50
CA GLU A 370 7.91 -21.39 -12.32
C GLU A 370 6.38 -21.28 -12.50
N ARG A 371 5.81 -21.90 -13.54
CA ARG A 371 4.36 -21.84 -13.87
C ARG A 371 3.44 -22.05 -12.66
N TYR A 372 3.81 -22.94 -11.74
CA TYR A 372 3.01 -23.29 -10.55
C TYR A 372 3.53 -22.67 -9.25
N ALA A 373 4.59 -21.87 -9.30
CA ALA A 373 5.12 -21.20 -8.12
C ALA A 373 4.16 -20.11 -7.64
N PRO A 374 4.08 -19.85 -6.31
CA PRO A 374 3.28 -18.76 -5.77
C PRO A 374 3.66 -17.40 -6.38
N PHE A 375 2.67 -16.55 -6.57
CA PHE A 375 2.80 -15.20 -7.13
C PHE A 375 1.79 -14.25 -6.46
N PRO A 376 2.02 -12.93 -6.43
CA PRO A 376 1.20 -12.03 -5.63
C PRO A 376 -0.21 -11.89 -6.20
N LEU A 377 -1.20 -11.66 -5.33
CA LEU A 377 -2.52 -11.17 -5.75
C LEU A 377 -2.40 -9.79 -6.40
N THR A 378 -3.20 -9.51 -7.42
CA THR A 378 -3.37 -8.14 -7.91
C THR A 378 -3.99 -7.27 -6.80
N PRO A 379 -3.83 -5.93 -6.84
CA PRO A 379 -4.38 -5.06 -5.81
C PRO A 379 -5.89 -5.24 -5.58
N ILE A 380 -6.65 -5.49 -6.65
CA ILE A 380 -8.10 -5.74 -6.61
C ILE A 380 -8.43 -7.14 -6.07
N GLN A 381 -7.72 -8.19 -6.50
CA GLN A 381 -7.88 -9.54 -5.94
C GLN A 381 -7.61 -9.54 -4.43
N HIS A 382 -6.61 -8.79 -3.97
CA HIS A 382 -6.32 -8.62 -2.55
C HIS A 382 -7.47 -7.91 -1.80
N ALA A 383 -8.14 -6.94 -2.42
CA ALA A 383 -9.32 -6.30 -1.84
C ALA A 383 -10.49 -7.29 -1.72
N TYR A 384 -10.77 -8.08 -2.77
CA TYR A 384 -11.77 -9.13 -2.73
C TYR A 384 -11.45 -10.18 -1.66
N TRP A 385 -10.21 -10.64 -1.58
CA TRP A 385 -9.76 -11.64 -0.60
C TRP A 385 -9.96 -11.17 0.85
N LEU A 386 -9.59 -9.92 1.15
CA LEU A 386 -9.83 -9.32 2.47
C LEU A 386 -11.33 -9.13 2.77
N GLY A 387 -12.11 -8.71 1.77
CA GLY A 387 -13.55 -8.45 1.87
C GLY A 387 -14.38 -9.67 2.30
N ARG A 388 -13.86 -10.89 2.09
CA ARG A 388 -14.47 -12.16 2.52
C ARG A 388 -14.53 -12.32 4.03
N THR A 389 -13.76 -11.54 4.79
CA THR A 389 -13.66 -11.69 6.24
C THR A 389 -14.66 -10.80 6.98
N HIS A 390 -15.27 -11.31 8.05
CA HIS A 390 -16.13 -10.52 8.96
C HIS A 390 -15.33 -9.54 9.85
N LEU A 391 -14.00 -9.50 9.71
CA LEU A 391 -13.12 -8.63 10.50
C LEU A 391 -13.16 -7.18 10.01
N ILE A 392 -13.72 -6.93 8.82
CA ILE A 392 -13.82 -5.61 8.21
C ILE A 392 -15.30 -5.24 8.10
N GLY A 393 -15.66 -4.01 8.45
CA GLY A 393 -17.03 -3.50 8.30
C GLY A 393 -17.49 -3.61 6.83
N TYR A 394 -18.74 -4.02 6.62
CA TYR A 394 -19.31 -4.31 5.30
C TYR A 394 -18.58 -5.43 4.52
N GLY A 395 -17.80 -6.27 5.22
CA GLY A 395 -17.19 -7.50 4.71
C GLY A 395 -18.01 -8.75 5.05
N GLY A 396 -17.39 -9.93 4.94
CA GLY A 396 -18.02 -11.22 5.20
C GLY A 396 -18.74 -11.85 4.00
N VAL A 397 -18.56 -11.26 2.81
CA VAL A 397 -19.10 -11.77 1.54
C VAL A 397 -18.01 -11.92 0.48
N ALA A 398 -18.19 -12.87 -0.43
CA ALA A 398 -17.29 -13.07 -1.56
C ALA A 398 -17.73 -12.18 -2.74
N CYS A 399 -16.76 -11.65 -3.48
CA CYS A 399 -17.02 -11.05 -4.78
C CYS A 399 -17.29 -12.20 -5.77
N HIS A 400 -18.54 -12.44 -6.13
CA HIS A 400 -18.93 -13.57 -6.99
C HIS A 400 -20.15 -13.25 -7.85
N VAL A 401 -20.39 -14.08 -8.87
CA VAL A 401 -21.59 -14.04 -9.70
C VAL A 401 -22.26 -15.40 -9.72
N LEU A 402 -23.59 -15.43 -9.60
CA LEU A 402 -24.42 -16.61 -9.70
C LEU A 402 -25.36 -16.49 -10.90
N PHE A 403 -25.38 -17.52 -11.73
CA PHE A 403 -26.33 -17.66 -12.84
C PHE A 403 -27.21 -18.90 -12.67
N GLU A 404 -28.46 -18.79 -13.10
CA GLU A 404 -29.36 -19.94 -13.23
C GLU A 404 -29.99 -20.04 -14.62
N TRP A 405 -30.01 -21.26 -15.17
CA TRP A 405 -30.71 -21.56 -16.43
C TRP A 405 -31.66 -22.74 -16.27
N ASP A 406 -32.86 -22.62 -16.83
CA ASP A 406 -33.74 -23.75 -17.06
C ASP A 406 -33.39 -24.43 -18.38
N LYS A 407 -33.26 -25.75 -18.33
CA LYS A 407 -32.82 -26.53 -19.47
C LYS A 407 -33.60 -27.82 -19.60
N ARG A 408 -33.78 -28.23 -20.86
CA ARG A 408 -34.47 -29.46 -21.21
C ARG A 408 -33.48 -30.59 -21.45
N HIS A 409 -33.86 -31.80 -21.03
CA HIS A 409 -33.05 -33.01 -21.16
C HIS A 409 -32.69 -33.35 -22.62
N ASP A 410 -33.58 -33.04 -23.57
CA ASP A 410 -33.40 -33.33 -24.99
C ASP A 410 -32.53 -32.30 -25.73
N GLU A 411 -32.33 -31.12 -25.14
CA GLU A 411 -31.56 -30.02 -25.75
C GLU A 411 -30.16 -29.89 -25.15
N PHE A 412 -29.90 -30.46 -23.97
CA PHE A 412 -28.65 -30.21 -23.26
C PHE A 412 -28.20 -31.42 -22.42
N ASP A 413 -27.00 -31.90 -22.76
CA ASP A 413 -26.40 -33.12 -22.20
C ASP A 413 -25.39 -32.77 -21.09
N LEU A 414 -25.72 -33.13 -19.85
CA LEU A 414 -24.86 -32.90 -18.68
C LEU A 414 -23.51 -33.63 -18.74
N ALA A 415 -23.44 -34.79 -19.39
CA ALA A 415 -22.18 -35.53 -19.54
C ALA A 415 -21.24 -34.82 -20.51
N VAL A 416 -21.79 -34.21 -21.57
CA VAL A 416 -21.04 -33.34 -22.47
C VAL A 416 -20.57 -32.09 -21.72
N LEU A 417 -21.43 -31.47 -20.90
CA LEU A 417 -21.05 -30.33 -20.05
C LEU A 417 -19.87 -30.65 -19.17
N GLU A 418 -19.97 -31.74 -18.41
CA GLU A 418 -18.96 -32.13 -17.46
C GLU A 418 -17.61 -32.40 -18.16
N LYS A 419 -17.65 -33.06 -19.32
CA LYS A 419 -16.44 -33.30 -20.12
C LYS A 419 -15.86 -32.00 -20.66
N ALA A 420 -16.69 -31.07 -21.12
CA ALA A 420 -16.24 -29.79 -21.65
C ALA A 420 -15.66 -28.89 -20.54
N TRP A 421 -16.31 -28.86 -19.37
CA TRP A 421 -15.84 -28.12 -18.20
C TRP A 421 -14.48 -28.61 -17.69
N ASN A 422 -14.27 -29.93 -17.63
CA ASN A 422 -12.96 -30.49 -17.24
C ASN A 422 -11.85 -30.16 -18.25
N GLN A 423 -12.15 -30.07 -19.54
CA GLN A 423 -11.18 -29.60 -20.55
C GLN A 423 -10.84 -28.12 -20.37
N LEU A 424 -11.83 -27.30 -19.98
CA LEU A 424 -11.63 -25.89 -19.67
C LEU A 424 -10.73 -25.72 -18.42
N ILE A 425 -10.98 -26.47 -17.36
CA ILE A 425 -10.13 -26.52 -16.14
C ILE A 425 -8.69 -26.91 -16.50
N ALA A 426 -8.50 -27.87 -17.41
CA ALA A 426 -7.18 -28.30 -17.85
C ALA A 426 -6.45 -27.24 -18.70
N ARG A 427 -7.19 -26.49 -19.51
CA ARG A 427 -6.68 -25.44 -20.40
C ARG A 427 -6.26 -24.19 -19.64
N HIS A 428 -7.09 -23.74 -18.70
CA HIS A 428 -6.96 -22.43 -18.05
C HIS A 428 -6.44 -22.56 -16.62
N ASP A 429 -5.24 -22.00 -16.39
CA ASP A 429 -4.56 -22.08 -15.10
C ASP A 429 -5.35 -21.45 -13.96
N MET A 430 -6.03 -20.33 -14.21
CA MET A 430 -6.81 -19.63 -13.17
C MET A 430 -8.01 -20.42 -12.66
N LEU A 431 -8.58 -21.34 -13.46
CA LEU A 431 -9.61 -22.29 -12.97
C LEU A 431 -9.06 -23.34 -12.01
N ARG A 432 -7.76 -23.32 -11.73
CA ARG A 432 -7.06 -24.19 -10.77
C ARG A 432 -6.34 -23.39 -9.69
N MET A 433 -6.63 -22.08 -9.57
CA MET A 433 -5.98 -21.24 -8.58
C MET A 433 -6.45 -21.56 -7.16
N VAL A 434 -5.57 -21.30 -6.20
CA VAL A 434 -5.88 -21.15 -4.77
C VAL A 434 -5.09 -19.96 -4.22
N VAL A 435 -5.51 -19.44 -3.06
CA VAL A 435 -4.84 -18.36 -2.34
C VAL A 435 -4.26 -18.89 -1.02
N ASP A 436 -2.96 -18.74 -0.86
CA ASP A 436 -2.20 -19.15 0.32
C ASP A 436 -2.44 -18.20 1.51
N ALA A 437 -2.14 -18.66 2.72
CA ALA A 437 -2.40 -17.94 3.97
C ALA A 437 -1.58 -16.63 4.14
N ASP A 438 -0.56 -16.43 3.31
CA ASP A 438 0.25 -15.21 3.22
C ASP A 438 -0.23 -14.23 2.15
N GLY A 439 -1.34 -14.53 1.45
CA GLY A 439 -1.92 -13.69 0.42
C GLY A 439 -1.23 -13.82 -0.95
N GLN A 440 -0.46 -14.87 -1.18
CA GLN A 440 -0.01 -15.27 -2.52
C GLN A 440 -1.08 -16.13 -3.19
N GLN A 441 -1.21 -16.06 -4.51
CA GLN A 441 -1.98 -17.00 -5.31
C GLN A 441 -1.04 -18.04 -5.94
N ARG A 442 -1.52 -19.27 -6.12
CA ARG A 442 -0.78 -20.32 -6.84
C ARG A 442 -1.73 -21.15 -7.69
N VAL A 443 -1.23 -21.67 -8.80
CA VAL A 443 -1.97 -22.56 -9.69
C VAL A 443 -1.67 -24.02 -9.31
N LEU A 444 -2.71 -24.84 -9.13
CA LEU A 444 -2.54 -26.26 -8.88
C LEU A 444 -2.14 -27.00 -10.18
N ALA A 445 -1.01 -27.71 -10.15
CA ALA A 445 -0.52 -28.50 -11.28
C ALA A 445 -1.55 -29.56 -11.74
N THR A 446 -2.23 -30.20 -10.79
CA THR A 446 -3.27 -31.20 -11.03
C THR A 446 -4.47 -30.95 -10.13
N THR A 447 -5.67 -31.16 -10.66
CA THR A 447 -6.92 -31.13 -9.90
C THR A 447 -7.68 -32.45 -10.09
N PRO A 448 -8.52 -32.87 -9.13
CA PRO A 448 -9.45 -33.98 -9.34
C PRO A 448 -10.40 -33.69 -10.51
N THR A 449 -10.87 -34.73 -11.20
CA THR A 449 -11.94 -34.58 -12.19
C THR A 449 -13.17 -33.99 -11.51
N TYR A 450 -13.61 -32.83 -11.99
CA TYR A 450 -14.81 -32.17 -11.49
C TYR A 450 -16.05 -32.97 -11.90
N ARG A 451 -16.87 -33.34 -10.93
CA ARG A 451 -18.17 -33.99 -11.15
C ARG A 451 -19.27 -33.03 -10.76
N ILE A 452 -20.22 -32.78 -11.66
CA ILE A 452 -21.31 -31.84 -11.44
C ILE A 452 -22.28 -32.47 -10.43
N PRO A 453 -22.42 -31.92 -9.20
CA PRO A 453 -23.37 -32.41 -8.22
C PRO A 453 -24.80 -32.29 -8.73
N ARG A 454 -25.65 -33.26 -8.38
CA ARG A 454 -27.04 -33.34 -8.81
C ARG A 454 -27.97 -33.49 -7.62
N ASP A 455 -28.94 -32.59 -7.52
CA ASP A 455 -30.02 -32.66 -6.54
C ASP A 455 -31.28 -33.20 -7.25
N ASP A 456 -31.78 -34.36 -6.82
CA ASP A 456 -33.01 -34.93 -7.39
C ASP A 456 -34.24 -34.37 -6.68
N LEU A 457 -35.00 -33.53 -7.38
CA LEU A 457 -36.24 -32.92 -6.88
C LEU A 457 -37.50 -33.56 -7.47
N ARG A 458 -37.38 -34.59 -8.31
CA ARG A 458 -38.49 -35.18 -9.08
C ARG A 458 -39.56 -35.83 -8.19
N ALA A 459 -39.16 -36.31 -7.01
CA ALA A 459 -40.07 -36.93 -6.04
C ALA A 459 -40.87 -35.93 -5.20
N LEU A 460 -40.56 -34.63 -5.28
CA LEU A 460 -41.19 -33.57 -4.51
C LEU A 460 -42.43 -33.02 -5.22
N SER A 461 -43.39 -32.47 -4.47
CA SER A 461 -44.49 -31.72 -5.06
C SER A 461 -44.00 -30.40 -5.70
N PRO A 462 -44.74 -29.79 -6.65
CA PRO A 462 -44.30 -28.55 -7.29
C PRO A 462 -44.02 -27.38 -6.34
N GLN A 463 -44.69 -27.33 -5.18
CA GLN A 463 -44.45 -26.31 -4.16
C GLN A 463 -43.15 -26.59 -3.40
N GLU A 464 -42.90 -27.84 -3.02
CA GLU A 464 -41.66 -28.26 -2.36
C GLU A 464 -40.45 -28.12 -3.30
N GLN A 465 -40.61 -28.41 -4.60
CA GLN A 465 -39.59 -28.17 -5.63
C GLN A 465 -39.21 -26.68 -5.69
N ARG A 466 -40.20 -25.78 -5.71
CA ARG A 466 -39.95 -24.33 -5.73
C ARG A 466 -39.19 -23.87 -4.48
N GLN A 467 -39.61 -24.34 -3.30
CA GLN A 467 -38.93 -24.02 -2.04
C GLN A 467 -37.50 -24.57 -2.00
N ALA A 468 -37.26 -25.77 -2.54
CA ALA A 468 -35.93 -26.36 -2.62
C ALA A 468 -35.01 -25.57 -3.57
N LEU A 469 -35.52 -25.15 -4.73
CA LEU A 469 -34.78 -24.30 -5.68
C LEU A 469 -34.46 -22.92 -5.08
N GLU A 470 -35.43 -22.28 -4.41
CA GLU A 470 -35.21 -21.00 -3.71
C GLU A 470 -34.18 -21.13 -2.59
N LYS A 471 -34.24 -22.22 -1.81
CA LYS A 471 -33.24 -22.53 -0.79
C LYS A 471 -31.85 -22.73 -1.39
N ARG A 472 -31.74 -23.51 -2.47
CA ARG A 472 -30.47 -23.75 -3.17
C ARG A 472 -29.88 -22.45 -3.70
N ARG A 473 -30.70 -21.61 -4.31
CA ARG A 473 -30.31 -20.26 -4.76
C ARG A 473 -29.78 -19.42 -3.60
N HIS A 474 -30.53 -19.32 -2.50
CA HIS A 474 -30.14 -18.55 -1.33
C HIS A 474 -28.81 -19.04 -0.75
N GLU A 475 -28.62 -20.35 -0.63
CA GLU A 475 -27.36 -20.94 -0.18
C GLU A 475 -26.18 -20.57 -1.08
N LEU A 476 -26.35 -20.64 -2.41
CA LEU A 476 -25.29 -20.32 -3.37
C LEU A 476 -25.01 -18.81 -3.43
N SER A 477 -26.03 -17.95 -3.36
CA SER A 477 -25.90 -16.49 -3.38
C SER A 477 -25.08 -15.92 -2.23
N TYR A 478 -25.03 -16.58 -1.07
CA TYR A 478 -24.26 -16.08 0.09
C TYR A 478 -23.11 -17.01 0.49
N ARG A 479 -22.79 -18.00 -0.36
CA ARG A 479 -21.69 -18.93 -0.11
C ARG A 479 -20.36 -18.25 -0.33
N VAL A 480 -19.57 -18.15 0.73
CA VAL A 480 -18.17 -17.75 0.68
C VAL A 480 -17.30 -19.00 0.56
N LEU A 481 -16.80 -19.29 -0.64
CA LEU A 481 -15.90 -20.43 -0.85
C LEU A 481 -14.56 -20.21 -0.09
N PRO A 482 -13.92 -21.25 0.43
CA PRO A 482 -12.59 -21.11 1.02
C PRO A 482 -11.54 -20.85 -0.08
N ALA A 483 -10.91 -19.68 -0.07
CA ALA A 483 -9.94 -19.27 -1.10
C ALA A 483 -8.69 -20.17 -1.19
N ASP A 484 -8.34 -20.84 -0.09
CA ASP A 484 -7.21 -21.77 0.03
C ASP A 484 -7.51 -23.16 -0.53
N ARG A 485 -8.72 -23.40 -1.05
CA ARG A 485 -9.17 -24.70 -1.55
C ARG A 485 -9.79 -24.58 -2.92
N TRP A 486 -9.42 -25.50 -3.80
CA TRP A 486 -10.07 -25.66 -5.09
C TRP A 486 -11.35 -26.49 -4.96
N PRO A 487 -12.42 -26.20 -5.72
CA PRO A 487 -12.55 -25.09 -6.67
C PRO A 487 -13.10 -23.80 -6.07
N LEU A 488 -12.73 -22.66 -6.67
CA LEU A 488 -13.34 -21.35 -6.43
C LEU A 488 -14.55 -21.10 -7.36
N PHE A 489 -15.24 -22.16 -7.76
CA PHE A 489 -16.47 -22.11 -8.54
C PHE A 489 -17.35 -23.31 -8.17
N GLU A 490 -18.64 -23.25 -8.46
CA GLU A 490 -19.57 -24.36 -8.32
C GLU A 490 -20.51 -24.42 -9.51
N LEU A 491 -20.53 -25.57 -10.19
CA LEU A 491 -21.60 -25.96 -11.11
C LEU A 491 -22.44 -27.02 -10.43
N VAL A 492 -23.74 -26.75 -10.22
CA VAL A 492 -24.70 -27.65 -9.55
C VAL A 492 -25.96 -27.77 -10.41
N VAL A 493 -26.57 -28.95 -10.45
CA VAL A 493 -27.80 -29.21 -11.21
C VAL A 493 -28.91 -29.67 -10.28
N SER A 494 -30.09 -29.07 -10.40
CA SER A 494 -31.32 -29.54 -9.74
C SER A 494 -32.25 -30.21 -10.77
N GLU A 495 -32.50 -31.52 -10.66
CA GLU A 495 -33.40 -32.26 -11.55
C GLU A 495 -34.86 -32.00 -11.13
N ILE A 496 -35.60 -31.22 -11.92
CA ILE A 496 -36.95 -30.75 -11.58
C ILE A 496 -38.00 -31.81 -11.92
N ASP A 497 -37.94 -32.33 -13.15
CA ASP A 497 -38.83 -33.37 -13.65
C ASP A 497 -38.09 -34.24 -14.68
N ASP A 498 -38.78 -35.20 -15.30
CA ASP A 498 -38.17 -36.11 -16.29
C ASP A 498 -37.72 -35.43 -17.59
N CYS A 499 -38.06 -34.15 -17.78
CA CYS A 499 -37.78 -33.38 -18.97
C CYS A 499 -36.87 -32.17 -18.70
N ARG A 500 -36.70 -31.72 -17.46
CA ARG A 500 -36.06 -30.45 -17.12
C ARG A 500 -35.16 -30.51 -15.90
N TYR A 501 -34.07 -29.76 -15.97
CA TYR A 501 -33.26 -29.39 -14.80
C TYR A 501 -32.99 -27.89 -14.75
N ARG A 502 -32.59 -27.42 -13.58
CA ARG A 502 -31.99 -26.11 -13.38
C ARG A 502 -30.48 -26.24 -13.19
N LEU A 503 -29.72 -25.55 -14.04
CA LEU A 503 -28.27 -25.40 -13.89
C LEU A 503 -27.99 -24.15 -13.06
N HIS A 504 -27.22 -24.31 -11.99
CA HIS A 504 -26.69 -23.22 -11.17
C HIS A 504 -25.18 -23.12 -11.39
N MET A 505 -24.68 -21.92 -11.68
CA MET A 505 -23.25 -21.65 -11.87
C MET A 505 -22.83 -20.48 -10.96
N ASN A 506 -22.11 -20.79 -9.89
CA ASN A 506 -21.55 -19.85 -8.93
C ASN A 506 -20.05 -19.67 -9.19
N LEU A 507 -19.60 -18.43 -9.31
CA LEU A 507 -18.32 -18.07 -9.90
C LEU A 507 -17.63 -16.99 -9.07
N ASP A 508 -16.52 -17.32 -8.41
CA ASP A 508 -15.74 -16.38 -7.60
C ASP A 508 -14.83 -15.51 -8.48
N LEU A 509 -14.99 -14.18 -8.38
CA LEU A 509 -14.28 -13.21 -9.20
C LEU A 509 -12.79 -13.08 -8.83
N LEU A 510 -12.30 -13.75 -7.78
CA LEU A 510 -10.85 -13.88 -7.59
C LEU A 510 -10.15 -14.53 -8.79
N GLN A 511 -10.87 -15.38 -9.55
CA GLN A 511 -10.30 -16.10 -10.69
C GLN A 511 -10.40 -15.34 -12.02
N PHE A 512 -11.39 -14.46 -12.18
CA PHE A 512 -11.68 -13.83 -13.46
C PHE A 512 -12.44 -12.51 -13.33
N ASP A 513 -12.15 -11.63 -14.29
CA ASP A 513 -12.95 -10.45 -14.61
C ASP A 513 -14.09 -10.78 -15.60
N VAL A 514 -14.91 -9.78 -15.95
CA VAL A 514 -16.03 -9.94 -16.89
C VAL A 514 -15.55 -10.40 -18.28
N GLN A 515 -14.41 -9.88 -18.75
CA GLN A 515 -13.86 -10.28 -20.04
C GLN A 515 -13.38 -11.74 -20.03
N SER A 516 -12.75 -12.19 -18.95
CA SER A 516 -12.34 -13.58 -18.75
C SER A 516 -13.54 -14.52 -18.70
N PHE A 517 -14.67 -14.07 -18.15
CA PHE A 517 -15.91 -14.84 -18.18
C PHE A 517 -16.41 -15.03 -19.63
N LYS A 518 -16.31 -14.02 -20.51
CA LYS A 518 -16.58 -14.19 -21.94
C LYS A 518 -15.65 -15.24 -22.57
N VAL A 519 -14.34 -15.12 -22.34
CA VAL A 519 -13.33 -16.08 -22.84
C VAL A 519 -13.66 -17.50 -22.39
N MET A 520 -14.03 -17.66 -21.12
CA MET A 520 -14.45 -18.94 -20.54
C MET A 520 -15.66 -19.52 -21.27
N MET A 521 -16.68 -18.69 -21.56
CA MET A 521 -17.90 -19.12 -22.25
C MET A 521 -17.66 -19.47 -23.73
N ASP A 522 -16.84 -18.71 -24.44
CA ASP A 522 -16.49 -18.97 -25.84
C ASP A 522 -15.68 -20.28 -25.99
N ASP A 523 -14.70 -20.48 -25.11
CA ASP A 523 -13.91 -21.72 -25.06
C ASP A 523 -14.79 -22.91 -24.67
N LEU A 524 -15.70 -22.73 -23.71
CA LEU A 524 -16.64 -23.77 -23.32
C LEU A 524 -17.56 -24.16 -24.49
N ALA A 525 -18.04 -23.19 -25.27
CA ALA A 525 -18.89 -23.45 -26.43
C ALA A 525 -18.16 -24.22 -27.54
N GLN A 526 -16.89 -23.89 -27.80
CA GLN A 526 -16.06 -24.62 -28.77
C GLN A 526 -15.82 -26.07 -28.32
N VAL A 527 -15.40 -26.26 -27.07
CA VAL A 527 -15.14 -27.59 -26.52
C VAL A 527 -16.42 -28.42 -26.43
N TRP A 528 -17.56 -27.79 -26.13
CA TRP A 528 -18.87 -28.43 -26.15
C TRP A 528 -19.21 -29.01 -27.53
N ARG A 529 -18.88 -28.31 -28.62
CA ARG A 529 -19.05 -28.80 -30.00
C ARG A 529 -18.07 -29.92 -30.38
N GLY A 530 -17.17 -30.31 -29.47
CA GLY A 530 -16.16 -31.34 -29.70
C GLY A 530 -14.87 -30.82 -30.33
N GLU A 531 -14.69 -29.50 -30.38
CA GLU A 531 -13.46 -28.88 -30.87
C GLU A 531 -12.34 -29.01 -29.82
N THR A 532 -11.08 -29.06 -30.26
CA THR A 532 -9.91 -29.10 -29.38
C THR A 532 -9.19 -27.75 -29.42
N LEU A 533 -9.03 -27.12 -28.25
CA LEU A 533 -8.40 -25.81 -28.16
C LEU A 533 -6.86 -25.93 -27.98
N PRO A 534 -6.04 -25.17 -28.74
CA PRO A 534 -4.58 -25.24 -28.66
C PRO A 534 -4.04 -24.58 -27.38
N PRO A 535 -3.05 -25.17 -26.68
CA PRO A 535 -2.57 -24.63 -25.40
C PRO A 535 -2.14 -23.16 -25.50
N LEU A 536 -2.30 -22.43 -24.40
CA LEU A 536 -1.87 -21.04 -24.29
C LEU A 536 -0.35 -21.00 -24.06
N ASN A 537 0.33 -20.06 -24.71
CA ASN A 537 1.79 -19.90 -24.60
C ASN A 537 2.21 -18.97 -23.47
N ILE A 538 1.26 -18.37 -22.77
CA ILE A 538 1.47 -17.50 -21.59
C ILE A 538 0.39 -17.81 -20.56
N THR A 539 0.62 -17.38 -19.32
CA THR A 539 -0.29 -17.55 -18.19
C THR A 539 -0.60 -16.21 -17.53
N PHE A 540 -1.65 -16.17 -16.69
CA PHE A 540 -1.93 -14.99 -15.87
C PHE A 540 -0.80 -14.68 -14.88
N ARG A 541 -0.08 -15.71 -14.40
CA ARG A 541 1.12 -15.52 -13.58
C ARG A 541 2.17 -14.69 -14.29
N ASP A 542 2.47 -15.02 -15.55
CA ASP A 542 3.47 -14.28 -16.34
C ASP A 542 3.08 -12.81 -16.44
N TYR A 543 1.79 -12.53 -16.66
CA TYR A 543 1.26 -11.17 -16.69
C TYR A 543 1.48 -10.41 -15.37
N VAL A 544 1.11 -11.02 -14.23
CA VAL A 544 1.29 -10.40 -12.90
C VAL A 544 2.76 -10.16 -12.58
N MET A 545 3.64 -11.11 -12.92
CA MET A 545 5.08 -10.95 -12.68
C MET A 545 5.70 -9.85 -13.56
N ALA A 546 5.23 -9.70 -14.80
CA ALA A 546 5.62 -8.58 -15.66
C ALA A 546 5.12 -7.24 -15.10
N GLU A 547 3.90 -7.17 -14.56
CA GLU A 547 3.39 -5.98 -13.87
C GLU A 547 4.26 -5.63 -12.65
N GLN A 548 4.69 -6.63 -11.86
CA GLN A 548 5.60 -6.41 -10.72
C GLN A 548 6.96 -5.86 -11.16
N ALA A 549 7.53 -6.39 -12.25
CA ALA A 549 8.79 -5.89 -12.79
C ALA A 549 8.67 -4.43 -13.26
N ARG A 550 7.53 -4.04 -13.85
CA ARG A 550 7.26 -2.66 -14.31
C ARG A 550 7.29 -1.62 -13.19
N ARG A 551 7.06 -2.02 -11.94
CA ARG A 551 7.14 -1.11 -10.78
C ARG A 551 8.51 -0.46 -10.60
N GLN A 552 9.54 -1.01 -11.24
CA GLN A 552 10.91 -0.47 -11.22
C GLN A 552 11.18 0.52 -12.37
N THR A 553 10.24 0.69 -13.31
CA THR A 553 10.40 1.55 -14.49
C THR A 553 10.12 3.01 -14.16
N THR A 554 10.67 3.93 -14.95
CA THR A 554 10.37 5.37 -14.84
C THR A 554 8.89 5.65 -15.05
N ALA A 555 8.23 4.92 -15.97
CA ALA A 555 6.80 5.09 -16.26
C ALA A 555 5.91 4.87 -15.03
N TRP A 556 6.19 3.81 -14.25
CA TRP A 556 5.46 3.55 -13.01
C TRP A 556 5.72 4.62 -11.96
N HIS A 557 6.97 5.07 -11.82
CA HIS A 557 7.32 6.14 -10.87
C HIS A 557 6.66 7.48 -11.21
N ASP A 558 6.59 7.85 -12.50
CA ASP A 558 5.89 9.07 -12.91
C ASP A 558 4.38 8.99 -12.61
N ALA A 559 3.76 7.83 -12.81
CA ALA A 559 2.37 7.59 -12.40
C ALA A 559 2.20 7.68 -10.88
N TRP A 560 3.15 7.16 -10.11
CA TRP A 560 3.13 7.26 -8.64
C TRP A 560 3.26 8.70 -8.14
N ASP A 561 4.17 9.49 -8.72
CA ASP A 561 4.36 10.91 -8.40
C ASP A 561 3.06 11.69 -8.68
N TYR A 562 2.44 11.47 -9.85
CA TYR A 562 1.14 12.05 -10.22
C TYR A 562 0.06 11.79 -9.16
N TRP A 563 -0.09 10.53 -8.73
CA TRP A 563 -1.08 10.18 -7.71
C TRP A 563 -0.73 10.77 -6.34
N GLN A 564 0.54 10.80 -5.95
CA GLN A 564 0.97 11.41 -4.69
C GLN A 564 0.62 12.91 -4.62
N GLU A 565 0.74 13.63 -5.73
CA GLU A 565 0.34 15.04 -5.82
C GLU A 565 -1.18 15.23 -5.80
N LYS A 566 -1.91 14.32 -6.47
CA LYS A 566 -3.37 14.41 -6.64
C LYS A 566 -4.16 13.98 -5.40
N LEU A 567 -3.73 12.93 -4.70
CA LEU A 567 -4.47 12.32 -3.58
C LEU A 567 -4.90 13.31 -2.47
N PRO A 568 -4.05 14.25 -2.00
CA PRO A 568 -4.44 15.24 -0.99
C PRO A 568 -5.53 16.21 -1.45
N GLN A 569 -5.71 16.38 -2.76
CA GLN A 569 -6.64 17.33 -3.37
C GLN A 569 -8.01 16.70 -3.67
N LEU A 570 -8.11 15.36 -3.66
CA LEU A 570 -9.35 14.65 -3.97
C LEU A 570 -10.41 14.88 -2.88
N PRO A 571 -11.66 15.24 -3.23
CA PRO A 571 -12.77 15.18 -2.28
C PRO A 571 -13.00 13.76 -1.73
N SER A 572 -13.74 13.64 -0.63
CA SER A 572 -14.20 12.34 -0.11
C SER A 572 -15.23 11.67 -1.03
N ALA A 573 -15.62 10.43 -0.73
CA ALA A 573 -16.79 9.81 -1.36
C ALA A 573 -18.07 10.65 -1.17
N PRO A 574 -19.09 10.48 -2.04
CA PRO A 574 -20.39 11.15 -1.85
C PRO A 574 -21.01 10.77 -0.51
N GLU A 575 -21.48 11.77 0.24
CA GLU A 575 -22.13 11.56 1.54
C GLU A 575 -23.61 11.20 1.31
N LEU A 576 -23.84 9.91 1.04
CA LEU A 576 -25.16 9.34 0.77
C LEU A 576 -25.97 9.08 2.05
N PRO A 577 -27.32 9.03 1.96
CA PRO A 577 -28.18 8.84 3.11
C PRO A 577 -28.07 7.41 3.63
N VAL A 578 -27.22 7.22 4.64
CA VAL A 578 -26.92 5.91 5.24
C VAL A 578 -27.60 5.73 6.59
N VAL A 579 -27.97 4.49 6.91
CA VAL A 579 -28.46 4.12 8.25
C VAL A 579 -27.30 4.00 9.25
N GLU A 580 -27.53 4.33 10.52
CA GLU A 580 -26.46 4.41 11.54
C GLU A 580 -25.80 3.06 11.89
N THR A 581 -26.54 1.94 11.77
CA THR A 581 -26.05 0.61 12.15
C THR A 581 -25.93 -0.28 10.91
N PRO A 582 -24.72 -0.73 10.53
CA PRO A 582 -24.55 -1.63 9.40
C PRO A 582 -25.16 -3.02 9.70
N PRO A 583 -25.66 -3.73 8.68
CA PRO A 583 -26.25 -5.06 8.86
C PRO A 583 -25.19 -6.10 9.26
N GLU A 584 -25.58 -7.11 10.07
CA GLU A 584 -24.70 -8.23 10.46
C GLU A 584 -24.29 -9.11 9.26
N THR A 585 -25.12 -9.18 8.21
CA THR A 585 -24.84 -9.86 6.94
C THR A 585 -25.40 -9.02 5.79
N PRO A 586 -24.58 -8.59 4.81
CA PRO A 586 -25.05 -7.74 3.73
C PRO A 586 -25.88 -8.56 2.73
N HIS A 587 -27.05 -8.03 2.38
CA HIS A 587 -27.87 -8.50 1.27
C HIS A 587 -27.76 -7.49 0.10
N PHE A 588 -28.25 -7.87 -1.08
CA PHE A 588 -28.12 -7.03 -2.28
C PHE A 588 -29.41 -7.03 -3.09
N THR A 589 -29.80 -5.83 -3.52
CA THR A 589 -30.91 -5.60 -4.45
C THR A 589 -30.37 -5.07 -5.77
N THR A 590 -30.88 -5.60 -6.87
CA THR A 590 -30.54 -5.17 -8.24
C THR A 590 -31.67 -4.36 -8.85
N PHE A 591 -31.35 -3.20 -9.41
CA PHE A 591 -32.24 -2.40 -10.24
C PHE A 591 -31.70 -2.38 -11.67
N THR A 592 -32.53 -2.65 -12.68
CA THR A 592 -32.10 -2.75 -14.08
C THR A 592 -33.05 -1.99 -14.99
N SER A 593 -32.50 -1.33 -16.00
CA SER A 593 -33.25 -0.67 -17.07
C SER A 593 -32.46 -0.69 -18.37
N THR A 594 -33.15 -0.37 -19.47
CA THR A 594 -32.60 -0.43 -20.82
C THR A 594 -33.01 0.78 -21.65
N LEU A 595 -32.11 1.30 -22.48
CA LEU A 595 -32.45 2.15 -23.61
C LEU A 595 -32.42 1.32 -24.88
N ASP A 596 -33.46 1.45 -25.70
CA ASP A 596 -33.54 0.67 -26.93
C ASP A 596 -32.45 1.07 -27.93
N ARG A 597 -32.33 0.27 -29.00
CA ARG A 597 -31.31 0.50 -30.03
C ARG A 597 -31.42 1.87 -30.69
N GLN A 598 -32.62 2.37 -30.93
CA GLN A 598 -32.81 3.62 -31.64
C GLN A 598 -32.43 4.81 -30.74
N GLU A 599 -32.90 4.81 -29.50
CA GLU A 599 -32.58 5.83 -28.51
C GLU A 599 -31.08 5.86 -28.19
N TRP A 600 -30.47 4.68 -28.02
CA TRP A 600 -29.05 4.58 -27.72
C TRP A 600 -28.17 5.10 -28.87
N GLN A 601 -28.51 4.78 -30.12
CA GLN A 601 -27.74 5.26 -31.28
C GLN A 601 -27.86 6.79 -31.44
N VAL A 602 -29.04 7.36 -31.20
CA VAL A 602 -29.23 8.82 -31.22
C VAL A 602 -28.39 9.49 -30.12
N ALA A 603 -28.36 8.92 -28.92
CA ALA A 603 -27.54 9.42 -27.82
C ALA A 603 -26.04 9.39 -28.16
N LYS A 604 -25.55 8.25 -28.67
CA LYS A 604 -24.14 8.08 -29.08
C LYS A 604 -23.75 9.07 -30.17
N GLN A 605 -24.53 9.19 -31.23
CA GLN A 605 -24.24 10.11 -32.33
C GLN A 605 -24.15 11.56 -31.83
N ARG A 606 -25.06 11.98 -30.94
CA ARG A 606 -25.06 13.34 -30.40
C ARG A 606 -23.84 13.62 -29.53
N TRP A 607 -23.48 12.71 -28.63
CA TRP A 607 -22.28 12.87 -27.81
C TRP A 607 -21.02 12.86 -28.66
N GLN A 608 -20.97 12.01 -29.68
CA GLN A 608 -19.89 11.97 -30.65
C GLN A 608 -19.72 13.27 -31.43
N GLU A 609 -20.82 13.90 -31.89
CA GLU A 609 -20.81 15.24 -32.53
C GLU A 609 -20.28 16.34 -31.59
N GLN A 610 -20.36 16.14 -30.27
CA GLN A 610 -19.84 17.03 -29.24
C GLN A 610 -18.43 16.66 -28.76
N GLY A 611 -17.80 15.64 -29.36
CA GLY A 611 -16.49 15.13 -28.96
C GLY A 611 -16.49 14.40 -27.62
N LEU A 612 -17.62 13.85 -27.20
CA LEU A 612 -17.82 13.14 -25.93
C LEU A 612 -17.96 11.63 -26.13
N THR A 613 -17.32 10.86 -25.26
CA THR A 613 -17.48 9.41 -25.15
C THR A 613 -18.73 9.06 -24.34
N PRO A 614 -19.45 7.98 -24.69
CA PRO A 614 -20.62 7.55 -23.93
C PRO A 614 -20.32 7.25 -22.46
N SER A 615 -19.15 6.69 -22.16
CA SER A 615 -18.70 6.44 -20.78
C SER A 615 -18.60 7.72 -19.96
N ALA A 616 -17.98 8.79 -20.51
CA ALA A 616 -17.89 10.07 -19.81
C ALA A 616 -19.28 10.68 -19.58
N ALA A 617 -20.15 10.65 -20.60
CA ALA A 617 -21.50 11.19 -20.47
C ALA A 617 -22.32 10.46 -19.40
N LEU A 618 -22.37 9.13 -19.43
CA LEU A 618 -23.13 8.33 -18.45
C LEU A 618 -22.58 8.49 -17.03
N LEU A 619 -21.26 8.54 -16.87
CA LEU A 619 -20.61 8.79 -15.58
C LEU A 619 -20.95 10.18 -15.04
N THR A 620 -20.97 11.21 -15.89
CA THR A 620 -21.39 12.56 -15.48
C THR A 620 -22.85 12.61 -15.07
N LEU A 621 -23.76 11.96 -15.81
CA LEU A 621 -25.17 11.91 -15.45
C LEU A 621 -25.38 11.17 -14.13
N PHE A 622 -24.64 10.09 -13.91
CA PHE A 622 -24.67 9.36 -12.65
C PHE A 622 -24.17 10.22 -11.47
N ALA A 623 -23.02 10.89 -11.63
CA ALA A 623 -22.53 11.83 -10.63
C ALA A 623 -23.52 12.97 -10.37
N ALA A 624 -24.17 13.51 -11.41
CA ALA A 624 -25.20 14.53 -11.27
C ALA A 624 -26.42 14.02 -10.49
N THR A 625 -26.84 12.76 -10.69
CA THR A 625 -27.87 12.13 -9.85
C THR A 625 -27.42 12.04 -8.40
N LEU A 626 -26.21 11.54 -8.13
CA LEU A 626 -25.69 11.40 -6.77
C LEU A 626 -25.57 12.75 -6.05
N GLU A 627 -25.22 13.83 -6.75
CA GLU A 627 -25.16 15.17 -6.17
C GLU A 627 -26.49 15.60 -5.54
N ARG A 628 -27.63 15.28 -6.16
CA ARG A 628 -28.96 15.63 -5.63
C ARG A 628 -29.31 14.92 -4.33
N TRP A 629 -28.65 13.79 -4.09
CA TRP A 629 -28.83 12.92 -2.93
C TRP A 629 -27.69 13.02 -1.92
N SER A 630 -26.53 13.54 -2.32
CA SER A 630 -25.36 13.71 -1.48
C SER A 630 -25.50 14.93 -0.59
N ARG A 631 -24.91 14.87 0.61
CA ARG A 631 -24.77 16.07 1.45
C ARG A 631 -23.78 17.07 0.85
N THR A 632 -22.74 16.57 0.20
CA THR A 632 -21.66 17.36 -0.41
C THR A 632 -21.82 17.51 -1.92
N THR A 633 -21.44 18.68 -2.44
CA THR A 633 -21.46 18.99 -3.89
C THR A 633 -20.16 18.63 -4.61
N ALA A 634 -19.11 18.31 -3.85
CA ALA A 634 -17.84 17.81 -4.37
C ALA A 634 -17.53 16.45 -3.74
N PHE A 635 -17.25 15.47 -4.60
CA PHE A 635 -16.98 14.09 -4.19
C PHE A 635 -16.17 13.34 -5.25
N THR A 636 -15.62 12.19 -4.87
CA THR A 636 -14.86 11.29 -5.73
C THR A 636 -15.62 9.98 -5.93
N LEU A 637 -15.64 9.47 -7.16
CA LEU A 637 -16.18 8.15 -7.50
C LEU A 637 -15.07 7.19 -7.88
N ASN A 638 -15.31 5.90 -7.62
CA ASN A 638 -14.44 4.80 -8.01
C ASN A 638 -14.89 4.26 -9.38
N LEU A 639 -14.02 4.35 -10.38
CA LEU A 639 -14.27 3.82 -11.73
C LEU A 639 -13.47 2.54 -11.94
N THR A 640 -14.14 1.46 -12.30
CA THR A 640 -13.51 0.20 -12.69
C THR A 640 -13.37 0.11 -14.22
N PHE A 641 -12.26 -0.46 -14.67
CA PHE A 641 -12.00 -0.76 -16.08
C PHE A 641 -11.07 -1.98 -16.20
N PHE A 642 -11.06 -2.65 -17.35
CA PHE A 642 -10.18 -3.80 -17.57
C PHE A 642 -8.86 -3.35 -18.17
N ASN A 643 -7.76 -3.63 -17.47
CA ASN A 643 -6.44 -3.16 -17.86
C ASN A 643 -5.63 -4.28 -18.53
N ARG A 644 -6.12 -4.81 -19.66
CA ARG A 644 -5.39 -5.83 -20.44
C ARG A 644 -4.40 -5.16 -21.38
N GLN A 645 -3.17 -4.98 -20.90
CA GLN A 645 -2.10 -4.41 -21.70
C GLN A 645 -1.79 -5.33 -22.90
N PRO A 646 -1.72 -4.82 -24.15
CA PRO A 646 -1.53 -5.64 -25.35
C PRO A 646 -0.07 -6.05 -25.55
N ILE A 647 0.50 -6.73 -24.56
CA ILE A 647 1.94 -7.07 -24.48
C ILE A 647 2.25 -8.49 -24.97
N HIS A 648 1.22 -9.22 -25.39
CA HIS A 648 1.32 -10.53 -26.02
C HIS A 648 0.04 -10.84 -26.83
N PRO A 649 0.13 -11.49 -28.02
CA PRO A 649 -1.03 -11.77 -28.87
C PRO A 649 -2.16 -12.59 -28.21
N GLN A 650 -1.81 -13.47 -27.26
CA GLN A 650 -2.78 -14.33 -26.56
C GLN A 650 -3.33 -13.72 -25.26
N ILE A 651 -3.02 -12.47 -24.92
CA ILE A 651 -3.44 -11.88 -23.62
C ILE A 651 -4.96 -11.80 -23.47
N ASN A 652 -5.67 -11.55 -24.57
CA ASN A 652 -7.12 -11.51 -24.63
C ASN A 652 -7.77 -12.90 -24.59
N GLN A 653 -6.97 -13.97 -24.61
CA GLN A 653 -7.42 -15.37 -24.46
C GLN A 653 -7.19 -15.90 -23.04
N LEU A 654 -6.62 -15.10 -22.12
CA LEU A 654 -6.36 -15.52 -20.75
C LEU A 654 -7.59 -15.30 -19.85
N ILE A 655 -7.83 -16.27 -18.99
CA ILE A 655 -8.67 -16.12 -17.80
C ILE A 655 -7.79 -15.58 -16.66
N GLY A 656 -8.25 -14.51 -16.00
CA GLY A 656 -7.61 -13.85 -14.87
C GLY A 656 -8.35 -12.56 -14.48
N ASP A 657 -8.06 -12.02 -13.30
CA ASP A 657 -8.65 -10.74 -12.87
C ASP A 657 -7.76 -9.57 -13.29
N PHE A 658 -8.04 -8.99 -14.46
CA PHE A 658 -7.35 -7.81 -14.99
C PHE A 658 -8.04 -6.49 -14.59
N THR A 659 -8.94 -6.54 -13.61
CA THR A 659 -9.69 -5.36 -13.18
C THR A 659 -8.73 -4.34 -12.56
N SER A 660 -8.81 -3.12 -13.06
CA SER A 660 -8.14 -1.97 -12.47
C SER A 660 -9.16 -0.91 -12.08
N VAL A 661 -8.72 -0.01 -11.21
CA VAL A 661 -9.53 1.04 -10.62
C VAL A 661 -8.86 2.38 -10.89
N THR A 662 -9.66 3.42 -11.10
CA THR A 662 -9.20 4.82 -11.08
C THR A 662 -10.18 5.71 -10.33
N LEU A 663 -9.69 6.83 -9.80
CA LEU A 663 -10.48 7.77 -9.00
C LEU A 663 -10.82 9.02 -9.81
N VAL A 664 -12.11 9.36 -9.87
CA VAL A 664 -12.60 10.52 -10.64
C VAL A 664 -13.30 11.49 -9.71
N ASP A 665 -12.78 12.71 -9.62
CA ASP A 665 -13.35 13.79 -8.82
C ASP A 665 -14.42 14.57 -9.60
N PHE A 666 -15.46 14.95 -8.87
CA PHE A 666 -16.55 15.81 -9.32
C PHE A 666 -16.67 17.00 -8.39
N ASN A 667 -16.97 18.17 -8.96
CA ASN A 667 -17.28 19.37 -8.22
C ASN A 667 -18.43 20.09 -8.92
N PHE A 668 -19.60 20.07 -8.29
CA PHE A 668 -20.82 20.69 -8.78
C PHE A 668 -21.09 22.06 -8.13
N SER A 669 -20.20 22.58 -7.28
CA SER A 669 -20.35 23.93 -6.71
C SER A 669 -20.00 25.05 -7.70
N THR A 670 -19.30 24.71 -8.80
CA THR A 670 -18.97 25.66 -9.87
C THR A 670 -20.12 25.71 -10.88
N PRO A 671 -20.61 26.89 -11.27
CA PRO A 671 -21.70 27.02 -12.25
C PRO A 671 -21.18 26.62 -13.64
N LEU A 672 -21.42 25.37 -14.02
CA LEU A 672 -21.07 24.79 -15.32
C LEU A 672 -22.32 24.27 -16.01
N THR A 673 -22.26 24.26 -17.34
CA THR A 673 -23.23 23.52 -18.13
C THR A 673 -22.98 22.02 -18.03
N LEU A 674 -24.02 21.21 -18.28
CA LEU A 674 -23.89 19.75 -18.29
C LEU A 674 -22.84 19.28 -19.31
N GLN A 675 -22.79 19.92 -20.48
CA GLN A 675 -21.81 19.62 -21.52
C GLN A 675 -20.38 19.91 -21.07
N GLU A 676 -20.13 21.08 -20.45
CA GLU A 676 -18.81 21.41 -19.90
C GLU A 676 -18.39 20.42 -18.80
N GLN A 677 -19.33 19.99 -17.96
CA GLN A 677 -19.06 18.98 -16.94
C GLN A 677 -18.72 17.61 -17.55
N MET A 678 -19.39 17.21 -18.63
CA MET A 678 -19.05 15.98 -19.38
C MET A 678 -17.66 16.08 -20.01
N GLN A 679 -17.31 17.23 -20.59
CA GLN A 679 -15.98 17.47 -21.17
C GLN A 679 -14.87 17.42 -20.11
N ARG A 680 -15.10 18.04 -18.94
CA ARG A 680 -14.17 17.94 -17.79
C ARG A 680 -14.04 16.52 -17.28
N THR A 681 -15.15 15.78 -17.19
CA THR A 681 -15.15 14.37 -16.78
C THR A 681 -14.29 13.56 -17.74
N GLN A 682 -14.49 13.73 -19.05
CA GLN A 682 -13.67 13.07 -20.06
C GLN A 682 -12.20 13.43 -19.93
N GLN A 683 -11.84 14.71 -19.85
CA GLN A 683 -10.45 15.14 -19.68
C GLN A 683 -9.79 14.48 -18.46
N ARG A 684 -10.50 14.41 -17.33
CA ARG A 684 -10.04 13.74 -16.09
C ARG A 684 -9.84 12.24 -16.30
N LEU A 685 -10.77 11.56 -16.96
CA LEU A 685 -10.64 10.14 -17.29
C LEU A 685 -9.37 9.87 -18.09
N TRP A 686 -9.11 10.68 -19.12
CA TRP A 686 -7.92 10.59 -19.95
C TRP A 686 -6.63 10.82 -19.16
N GLN A 687 -6.56 11.89 -18.37
CA GLN A 687 -5.41 12.18 -17.51
C GLN A 687 -5.14 11.05 -16.51
N ASN A 688 -6.19 10.50 -15.90
CA ASN A 688 -6.08 9.38 -14.96
C ASN A 688 -5.62 8.09 -15.65
N MET A 689 -6.18 7.78 -16.83
CA MET A 689 -5.83 6.58 -17.60
C MET A 689 -4.39 6.62 -18.12
N ALA A 690 -3.84 7.81 -18.39
CA ALA A 690 -2.42 7.98 -18.73
C ALA A 690 -1.46 7.57 -17.58
N HIS A 691 -1.97 7.52 -16.35
CA HIS A 691 -1.23 7.12 -15.14
C HIS A 691 -1.80 5.82 -14.53
N SER A 692 -2.35 4.94 -15.38
CA SER A 692 -2.94 3.65 -15.00
C SER A 692 -1.94 2.57 -14.59
N GLU A 693 -0.63 2.85 -14.67
CA GLU A 693 0.44 2.01 -14.12
C GLU A 693 0.32 1.82 -12.59
N VAL A 694 -0.35 2.76 -11.91
CA VAL A 694 -0.72 2.62 -10.49
C VAL A 694 -2.18 2.25 -10.40
N ASN A 695 -2.47 1.10 -9.80
CA ASN A 695 -3.85 0.66 -9.59
C ASN A 695 -4.54 1.54 -8.55
N GLY A 696 -5.77 1.98 -8.83
CA GLY A 696 -6.51 2.88 -7.94
C GLY A 696 -6.81 2.31 -6.56
N VAL A 697 -6.82 0.98 -6.36
CA VAL A 697 -6.89 0.38 -5.02
C VAL A 697 -5.65 0.75 -4.19
N GLU A 698 -4.48 0.83 -4.80
CA GLU A 698 -3.25 1.29 -4.14
C GLU A 698 -3.34 2.78 -3.80
N ALA A 699 -3.88 3.59 -4.71
CA ALA A 699 -4.13 5.01 -4.47
C ALA A 699 -5.13 5.23 -3.32
N ILE A 700 -6.21 4.44 -3.25
CA ILE A 700 -7.19 4.48 -2.15
C ILE A 700 -6.54 4.09 -0.81
N ARG A 701 -5.69 3.05 -0.79
CA ARG A 701 -4.97 2.64 0.44
C ARG A 701 -4.04 3.74 0.93
N GLU A 702 -3.32 4.39 0.01
CA GLU A 702 -2.44 5.50 0.31
C GLU A 702 -3.22 6.73 0.82
N LEU A 703 -4.37 7.04 0.21
CA LEU A 703 -5.28 8.08 0.69
C LEU A 703 -5.76 7.80 2.12
N GLY A 704 -6.10 6.54 2.42
CA GLY A 704 -6.46 6.10 3.77
C GLY A 704 -5.33 6.29 4.77
N ARG A 705 -4.09 5.94 4.38
CA ARG A 705 -2.89 6.17 5.21
C ARG A 705 -2.68 7.65 5.52
N GLN A 706 -2.92 8.55 4.56
CA GLN A 706 -2.77 9.99 4.74
C GLN A 706 -3.86 10.60 5.63
N ARG A 707 -5.10 10.10 5.55
CA ARG A 707 -6.26 10.63 6.29
C ARG A 707 -6.47 10.01 7.67
N GLY A 708 -5.76 8.92 7.99
CA GLY A 708 -5.94 8.18 9.25
C GLY A 708 -7.13 7.22 9.22
N SER A 709 -7.33 6.47 10.30
CA SER A 709 -8.32 5.39 10.36
C SER A 709 -9.75 5.95 10.36
N GLN A 710 -10.52 5.64 9.30
CA GLN A 710 -11.94 6.00 9.17
C GLN A 710 -12.85 4.78 9.44
N ARG A 711 -14.07 5.01 9.94
CA ARG A 711 -15.04 3.94 10.25
C ARG A 711 -15.75 3.34 9.03
N GLN A 712 -15.68 3.99 7.86
CA GLN A 712 -16.39 3.62 6.63
C GLN A 712 -15.41 3.35 5.47
N PRO A 713 -15.81 2.58 4.43
CA PRO A 713 -15.00 2.42 3.22
C PRO A 713 -14.77 3.77 2.54
N LEU A 714 -13.55 4.03 2.06
CA LEU A 714 -13.16 5.35 1.53
C LEU A 714 -13.87 5.75 0.24
N MET A 715 -14.17 4.78 -0.63
CA MET A 715 -14.79 4.99 -1.95
C MET A 715 -15.82 3.88 -2.24
N PRO A 716 -16.97 3.87 -1.55
CA PRO A 716 -17.95 2.76 -1.60
C PRO A 716 -18.92 2.83 -2.78
N VAL A 717 -18.87 3.89 -3.59
CA VAL A 717 -19.72 4.06 -4.79
C VAL A 717 -18.88 3.82 -6.03
N VAL A 718 -19.24 2.80 -6.78
CA VAL A 718 -18.50 2.29 -7.94
C VAL A 718 -19.29 2.53 -9.22
N PHE A 719 -18.59 2.91 -10.28
CA PHE A 719 -19.09 2.91 -11.64
C PHE A 719 -18.26 1.93 -12.47
N THR A 720 -18.91 1.03 -13.19
CA THR A 720 -18.28 -0.02 -13.99
C THR A 720 -18.71 0.12 -15.45
N SER A 721 -17.79 0.54 -16.32
CA SER A 721 -18.08 0.68 -17.75
C SER A 721 -17.62 -0.52 -18.56
N MET A 722 -18.56 -1.20 -19.22
CA MET A 722 -18.30 -2.28 -20.18
C MET A 722 -18.62 -1.86 -21.63
N LEU A 723 -18.71 -0.55 -21.88
CA LEU A 723 -19.00 0.00 -23.21
C LEU A 723 -17.79 -0.14 -24.15
N GLY A 724 -18.04 -0.38 -25.44
CA GLY A 724 -16.99 -0.55 -26.46
C GLY A 724 -16.33 -1.93 -26.49
N MET A 725 -16.60 -2.78 -25.49
CA MET A 725 -16.03 -4.13 -25.41
C MET A 725 -16.71 -5.10 -26.38
N THR A 726 -16.10 -5.32 -27.54
CA THR A 726 -16.51 -6.38 -28.47
C THR A 726 -15.32 -7.29 -28.79
N LEU A 727 -15.34 -8.53 -28.28
CA LEU A 727 -14.44 -9.59 -28.76
C LEU A 727 -15.11 -10.23 -29.99
N GLU A 728 -14.46 -10.14 -31.14
CA GLU A 728 -14.88 -10.79 -32.40
C GLU A 728 -16.31 -10.44 -32.86
N GLY A 729 -16.76 -9.21 -32.61
CA GLY A 729 -18.04 -8.71 -33.12
C GLY A 729 -19.29 -9.24 -32.39
N MET A 730 -19.14 -9.94 -31.27
CA MET A 730 -20.25 -10.31 -30.38
C MET A 730 -20.09 -9.65 -28.99
N ALA A 731 -21.18 -9.08 -28.47
CA ALA A 731 -21.24 -8.53 -27.12
C ALA A 731 -21.16 -9.65 -26.05
N ILE A 732 -20.76 -9.30 -24.82
CA ILE A 732 -20.47 -10.24 -23.71
C ILE A 732 -21.71 -11.08 -23.33
N ASP A 733 -22.88 -10.49 -23.39
CA ASP A 733 -24.19 -11.13 -23.20
C ASP A 733 -24.46 -12.24 -24.21
N ARG A 734 -24.07 -12.06 -25.48
CA ARG A 734 -24.23 -13.11 -26.50
C ARG A 734 -23.40 -14.33 -26.20
N ALA A 735 -22.20 -14.20 -25.63
CA ALA A 735 -21.41 -15.37 -25.24
C ALA A 735 -22.12 -16.20 -24.16
N MET A 736 -22.84 -15.55 -23.23
CA MET A 736 -23.69 -16.24 -22.25
C MET A 736 -24.88 -16.94 -22.91
N SER A 737 -25.62 -16.21 -23.75
CA SER A 737 -26.86 -16.69 -24.34
C SER A 737 -26.66 -17.69 -25.47
N HIS A 738 -25.48 -17.72 -26.10
CA HIS A 738 -25.23 -18.62 -27.24
C HIS A 738 -25.12 -20.10 -26.85
N LEU A 739 -24.59 -20.41 -25.65
CA LEU A 739 -24.52 -21.81 -25.17
C LEU A 739 -25.70 -22.17 -24.28
N PHE A 740 -26.05 -21.30 -23.33
CA PHE A 740 -27.06 -21.59 -22.32
C PHE A 740 -28.36 -20.80 -22.48
N GLY A 741 -28.53 -19.97 -23.52
CA GLY A 741 -29.69 -19.07 -23.60
C GLY A 741 -29.70 -18.04 -22.47
N ASP A 742 -30.77 -17.27 -22.38
CA ASP A 742 -30.86 -16.23 -21.38
C ASP A 742 -31.03 -16.84 -19.97
N PRO A 743 -30.25 -16.37 -18.97
CA PRO A 743 -30.41 -16.83 -17.59
C PRO A 743 -31.77 -16.43 -17.05
N CYS A 744 -32.40 -17.35 -16.32
CA CYS A 744 -33.64 -17.07 -15.59
C CYS A 744 -33.40 -16.33 -14.26
N TYR A 745 -32.14 -16.28 -13.81
CA TYR A 745 -31.71 -15.53 -12.63
C TYR A 745 -30.22 -15.19 -12.72
N VAL A 746 -29.86 -13.97 -12.30
CA VAL A 746 -28.48 -13.48 -12.17
C VAL A 746 -28.35 -12.76 -10.83
N PHE A 747 -27.28 -13.02 -10.10
CA PHE A 747 -26.95 -12.34 -8.85
C PHE A 747 -25.46 -12.02 -8.82
N THR A 748 -25.10 -10.81 -8.38
CA THR A 748 -23.71 -10.42 -8.13
C THR A 748 -23.66 -9.56 -6.88
N GLN A 749 -22.52 -9.64 -6.20
CA GLN A 749 -22.23 -8.85 -5.01
C GLN A 749 -20.75 -8.54 -4.95
N THR A 750 -20.43 -7.39 -4.35
CA THR A 750 -19.05 -6.93 -4.16
C THR A 750 -18.90 -6.45 -2.71
N PRO A 751 -17.91 -6.97 -1.94
CA PRO A 751 -17.71 -6.54 -0.56
C PRO A 751 -17.36 -5.05 -0.48
N GLN A 752 -17.84 -4.36 0.56
CA GLN A 752 -17.59 -2.94 0.85
C GLN A 752 -18.08 -1.92 -0.19
N VAL A 753 -18.76 -2.37 -1.25
CA VAL A 753 -19.38 -1.50 -2.24
C VAL A 753 -20.85 -1.33 -1.89
N TRP A 754 -21.26 -0.09 -1.62
CA TRP A 754 -22.65 0.24 -1.27
C TRP A 754 -23.53 0.27 -2.50
N LEU A 755 -22.98 0.76 -3.61
CA LEU A 755 -23.68 0.92 -4.88
C LEU A 755 -22.69 0.77 -6.02
N ASP A 756 -22.91 -0.22 -6.88
CA ASP A 756 -22.17 -0.45 -8.12
C ASP A 756 -23.08 -0.22 -9.33
N HIS A 757 -22.79 0.84 -10.11
CA HIS A 757 -23.50 1.16 -11.34
C HIS A 757 -22.76 0.58 -12.53
N GLN A 758 -23.32 -0.47 -13.11
CA GLN A 758 -22.74 -1.18 -14.25
C GLN A 758 -23.47 -0.82 -15.54
N VAL A 759 -22.72 -0.42 -16.58
CA VAL A 759 -23.26 -0.10 -17.90
C VAL A 759 -22.65 -1.00 -18.97
N MET A 760 -23.48 -1.51 -19.88
CA MET A 760 -23.07 -2.39 -20.99
C MET A 760 -23.91 -2.16 -22.24
N GLU A 761 -23.34 -2.47 -23.41
CA GLU A 761 -24.07 -2.46 -24.68
C GLU A 761 -24.34 -3.90 -25.14
N SER A 762 -25.61 -4.22 -25.37
CA SER A 762 -26.12 -5.52 -25.77
C SER A 762 -27.01 -5.34 -27.00
N ASP A 763 -26.72 -6.02 -28.11
CA ASP A 763 -27.50 -5.92 -29.36
C ASP A 763 -27.79 -4.48 -29.84
N GLY A 764 -26.86 -3.56 -29.57
CA GLY A 764 -26.99 -2.15 -29.93
C GLY A 764 -27.91 -1.34 -29.01
N ALA A 765 -28.42 -1.93 -27.92
CA ALA A 765 -29.16 -1.28 -26.85
C ALA A 765 -28.26 -1.10 -25.61
N LEU A 766 -28.50 -0.03 -24.83
CA LEU A 766 -27.81 0.16 -23.56
C LEU A 766 -28.57 -0.58 -22.47
N THR A 767 -27.90 -1.45 -21.74
CA THR A 767 -28.41 -2.03 -20.48
C THR A 767 -27.58 -1.49 -19.33
N PHE A 768 -28.24 -1.08 -18.26
CA PHE A 768 -27.56 -0.63 -17.07
C PHE A 768 -28.23 -1.15 -15.79
N SER A 769 -27.41 -1.49 -14.81
CA SER A 769 -27.86 -2.09 -13.55
C SER A 769 -27.16 -1.48 -12.35
N TRP A 770 -27.91 -1.26 -11.26
CA TRP A 770 -27.37 -0.89 -9.96
C TRP A 770 -27.43 -2.09 -9.03
N TYR A 771 -26.28 -2.48 -8.49
CA TYR A 771 -26.17 -3.47 -7.43
C TYR A 771 -25.97 -2.73 -6.11
N CYS A 772 -27.00 -2.75 -5.28
CA CYS A 772 -27.05 -1.97 -4.04
C CYS A 772 -26.99 -2.90 -2.84
N MET A 773 -26.13 -2.59 -1.88
CA MET A 773 -26.10 -3.29 -0.60
C MET A 773 -27.31 -2.86 0.26
N ASP A 774 -28.11 -3.82 0.66
CA ASP A 774 -29.31 -3.61 1.46
C ASP A 774 -28.94 -3.13 2.87
N ASN A 775 -29.84 -2.34 3.47
CA ASN A 775 -29.69 -1.79 4.82
C ASN A 775 -28.40 -0.98 5.04
N VAL A 776 -27.82 -0.43 3.95
CA VAL A 776 -26.78 0.60 4.04
C VAL A 776 -27.38 1.97 3.81
N LEU A 777 -28.14 2.12 2.72
CA LEU A 777 -28.88 3.34 2.41
C LEU A 777 -30.23 3.35 3.13
N GLU A 778 -30.76 4.54 3.40
CA GLU A 778 -32.11 4.73 3.93
C GLU A 778 -33.17 3.97 3.09
N PRO A 779 -34.20 3.37 3.71
CA PRO A 779 -35.19 2.57 3.00
C PRO A 779 -35.82 3.32 1.81
N GLY A 780 -35.80 2.70 0.63
CA GLY A 780 -36.32 3.28 -0.62
C GLY A 780 -35.41 4.30 -1.31
N ALA A 781 -34.32 4.74 -0.69
CA ALA A 781 -33.41 5.72 -1.29
C ALA A 781 -32.74 5.20 -2.57
N ALA A 782 -32.29 3.94 -2.58
CA ALA A 782 -31.64 3.33 -3.74
C ALA A 782 -32.56 3.28 -4.97
N GLU A 783 -33.81 2.83 -4.79
CA GLU A 783 -34.82 2.76 -5.85
C GLU A 783 -35.17 4.17 -6.38
N ALA A 784 -35.35 5.13 -5.48
CA ALA A 784 -35.65 6.51 -5.86
C ALA A 784 -34.48 7.16 -6.63
N MET A 785 -33.23 6.96 -6.19
CA MET A 785 -32.04 7.42 -6.91
C MET A 785 -31.93 6.77 -8.30
N PHE A 786 -32.24 5.47 -8.42
CA PHE A 786 -32.23 4.77 -9.71
C PHE A 786 -33.27 5.34 -10.68
N ASN A 787 -34.49 5.62 -10.19
CA ASN A 787 -35.54 6.26 -10.97
C ASN A 787 -35.16 7.69 -11.39
N ASP A 788 -34.53 8.44 -10.50
CA ASP A 788 -33.98 9.77 -10.80
C ASP A 788 -32.89 9.68 -11.90
N TYR A 789 -31.98 8.72 -11.84
CA TYR A 789 -31.00 8.47 -12.91
C TYR A 789 -31.67 8.16 -14.26
N CYS A 790 -32.68 7.29 -14.27
CA CYS A 790 -33.46 6.98 -15.48
C CYS A 790 -34.12 8.25 -16.06
N ALA A 791 -34.69 9.10 -15.22
CA ALA A 791 -35.35 10.34 -15.65
C ALA A 791 -34.37 11.34 -16.25
N ILE A 792 -33.20 11.58 -15.63
CA ILE A 792 -32.14 12.43 -16.21
C ILE A 792 -31.68 11.86 -17.56
N LEU A 793 -31.43 10.55 -17.64
CA LEU A 793 -30.91 9.94 -18.84
C LEU A 793 -31.90 10.09 -20.02
N GLN A 794 -33.18 9.84 -19.77
CA GLN A 794 -34.24 10.06 -20.75
C GLN A 794 -34.36 11.54 -21.14
N ALA A 795 -34.28 12.46 -20.18
CA ALA A 795 -34.32 13.89 -20.45
C ALA A 795 -33.11 14.35 -21.29
N ALA A 796 -31.91 13.82 -21.04
CA ALA A 796 -30.68 14.11 -21.80
C ALA A 796 -30.79 13.71 -23.27
N ILE A 797 -31.58 12.66 -23.54
CA ILE A 797 -31.85 12.16 -24.88
C ILE A 797 -32.98 12.96 -25.54
N ALA A 798 -34.09 13.18 -24.84
CA ALA A 798 -35.29 13.80 -25.39
C ALA A 798 -35.19 15.33 -25.57
N ASN A 799 -34.59 16.04 -24.61
CA ASN A 799 -34.49 17.50 -24.62
C ASN A 799 -33.12 18.00 -24.07
N PRO A 800 -32.03 17.82 -24.83
CA PRO A 800 -30.68 18.19 -24.39
C PRO A 800 -30.55 19.70 -24.13
N GLU A 801 -31.27 20.54 -24.88
CA GLU A 801 -31.29 21.99 -24.72
C GLU A 801 -31.93 22.42 -23.39
N GLY A 802 -32.85 21.61 -22.85
CA GLY A 802 -33.49 21.81 -21.55
C GLY A 802 -32.62 21.42 -20.35
N LEU A 803 -31.48 20.72 -20.57
CA LEU A 803 -30.56 20.30 -19.52
C LEU A 803 -29.25 21.10 -19.51
N LYS A 804 -29.25 22.29 -20.14
CA LYS A 804 -28.05 23.11 -20.31
C LYS A 804 -27.37 23.50 -19.01
N THR A 805 -28.11 23.74 -17.92
CA THR A 805 -27.52 24.12 -16.63
C THR A 805 -27.95 23.15 -15.54
N MET A 806 -27.09 22.95 -14.53
CA MET A 806 -27.42 22.17 -13.34
C MET A 806 -28.61 22.79 -12.58
N ASP A 807 -28.64 24.12 -12.47
CA ASP A 807 -29.60 24.87 -11.67
C ASP A 807 -30.99 25.05 -12.29
N SER A 808 -31.11 25.07 -13.63
CA SER A 808 -32.39 25.26 -14.33
C SER A 808 -32.84 24.07 -15.17
N GLY A 809 -32.01 23.04 -15.33
CA GLY A 809 -32.34 21.85 -16.13
C GLY A 809 -32.48 20.61 -15.28
N ILE A 810 -31.38 20.15 -14.67
CA ILE A 810 -31.39 18.94 -13.84
C ILE A 810 -32.24 19.15 -12.58
N ALA A 811 -32.15 20.32 -11.96
CA ALA A 811 -32.94 20.64 -10.76
C ALA A 811 -34.46 20.65 -11.00
N GLU A 812 -34.93 20.98 -12.21
CA GLU A 812 -36.35 20.92 -12.58
C GLU A 812 -36.85 19.48 -12.71
N HIS A 813 -36.00 18.57 -13.21
CA HIS A 813 -36.34 17.17 -13.39
C HIS A 813 -36.17 16.37 -12.08
N ILE A 814 -35.15 16.69 -11.28
CA ILE A 814 -34.87 16.08 -9.98
C ILE A 814 -34.61 17.18 -8.95
N PRO A 815 -35.62 17.50 -8.11
CA PRO A 815 -35.41 18.43 -7.01
C PRO A 815 -34.42 17.84 -6.01
N ARG A 816 -33.63 18.72 -5.39
CA ARG A 816 -32.64 18.34 -4.38
C ARG A 816 -33.39 17.70 -3.20
N ARG A 817 -33.00 16.50 -2.78
CA ARG A 817 -33.69 15.79 -1.68
C ARG A 817 -33.27 16.38 -0.34
N ARG A 818 -34.20 16.78 0.52
CA ARG A 818 -33.88 17.42 1.81
C ARG A 818 -33.04 16.53 2.71
N TRP A 819 -32.14 17.14 3.49
CA TRP A 819 -31.32 16.43 4.47
C TRP A 819 -31.65 16.82 5.92
N PRO A 820 -31.77 15.85 6.85
CA PRO A 820 -31.83 14.40 6.62
C PRO A 820 -33.17 14.00 5.97
N LEU A 821 -33.16 12.93 5.15
CA LEU A 821 -34.33 12.50 4.36
C LEU A 821 -35.61 12.27 5.20
N ASN A 822 -35.45 11.80 6.44
CA ASN A 822 -36.54 11.38 7.31
C ASN A 822 -36.89 12.42 8.40
N ALA A 823 -36.26 13.61 8.40
CA ALA A 823 -36.58 14.63 9.39
C ALA A 823 -37.88 15.36 9.05
N GLN A 824 -38.80 15.45 10.02
CA GLN A 824 -39.98 16.32 9.93
C GLN A 824 -39.57 17.78 10.18
N THR A 825 -38.70 18.33 9.34
CA THR A 825 -38.24 19.72 9.42
C THR A 825 -38.66 20.53 8.20
N ASP A 826 -38.97 21.81 8.42
CA ASP A 826 -39.33 22.74 7.35
C ASP A 826 -38.10 23.28 6.58
N TYR A 827 -36.88 22.90 7.00
CA TYR A 827 -35.60 23.38 6.48
C TYR A 827 -34.64 22.23 6.15
N ASP A 828 -33.73 22.45 5.20
CA ASP A 828 -32.64 21.55 4.81
C ASP A 828 -31.36 21.93 5.55
N LEU A 829 -30.70 20.97 6.21
CA LEU A 829 -29.47 21.25 6.95
C LEU A 829 -28.36 21.81 6.07
N ARG A 830 -28.32 21.44 4.79
CA ARG A 830 -27.30 21.92 3.85
C ARG A 830 -27.48 23.38 3.49
N ASP A 831 -28.72 23.86 3.45
CA ASP A 831 -29.00 25.28 3.21
C ASP A 831 -28.50 26.12 4.40
N ILE A 832 -28.57 25.56 5.62
CA ILE A 832 -28.03 26.19 6.83
C ILE A 832 -26.49 26.19 6.79
N GLU A 833 -25.87 25.07 6.41
CA GLU A 833 -24.41 24.98 6.24
C GLU A 833 -23.91 25.97 5.18
N GLN A 834 -24.58 26.04 4.03
CA GLN A 834 -24.24 26.95 2.96
C GLN A 834 -24.41 28.40 3.40
N ALA A 835 -25.54 28.75 4.03
CA ALA A 835 -25.76 30.08 4.57
C ALA A 835 -24.71 30.46 5.64
N ALA A 836 -24.24 29.49 6.44
CA ALA A 836 -23.16 29.71 7.39
C ALA A 836 -21.82 29.94 6.69
N GLN A 837 -21.51 29.20 5.62
CA GLN A 837 -20.30 29.39 4.82
C GLN A 837 -20.26 30.73 4.06
N GLU A 838 -21.41 31.36 3.82
CA GLU A 838 -21.48 32.72 3.25
C GLU A 838 -20.99 33.81 4.22
N TYR A 839 -20.90 33.51 5.53
CA TYR A 839 -20.35 34.46 6.50
C TYR A 839 -18.83 34.56 6.37
N PRO A 840 -18.28 35.79 6.27
CA PRO A 840 -16.83 36.01 6.27
C PRO A 840 -16.21 35.38 7.51
N GLY A 841 -15.17 34.57 7.31
CA GLY A 841 -14.47 33.91 8.40
C GLY A 841 -14.87 32.45 8.63
N ILE A 842 -15.94 31.91 8.04
CA ILE A 842 -16.29 30.48 8.16
C ILE A 842 -15.70 29.69 6.97
N GLN A 843 -14.76 28.77 7.24
CA GLN A 843 -14.20 27.85 6.23
C GLN A 843 -15.07 26.61 6.01
N GLN A 844 -15.61 26.05 7.08
CA GLN A 844 -16.48 24.87 7.03
C GLN A 844 -17.62 25.06 8.04
N ALA A 845 -18.78 24.53 7.71
CA ALA A 845 -19.94 24.51 8.60
C ALA A 845 -20.60 23.13 8.48
N ARG A 846 -21.01 22.55 9.61
CA ARG A 846 -21.70 21.27 9.66
C ARG A 846 -22.88 21.34 10.61
N ALA A 847 -24.08 21.17 10.09
CA ALA A 847 -25.32 21.26 10.85
C ALA A 847 -25.80 19.87 11.29
N GLU A 848 -26.03 19.60 12.57
CA GLU A 848 -26.52 18.30 13.03
C GLU A 848 -27.82 18.44 13.81
N LEU A 849 -28.66 17.41 13.73
CA LEU A 849 -29.87 17.29 14.52
C LEU A 849 -29.60 16.27 15.62
N SER A 850 -29.68 16.70 16.87
CA SER A 850 -29.65 15.81 18.02
C SER A 850 -30.90 14.92 18.11
N GLU A 851 -30.85 13.83 18.89
CA GLU A 851 -31.98 12.90 19.11
C GLU A 851 -33.25 13.61 19.64
N ASN A 852 -33.07 14.71 20.35
CA ASN A 852 -34.12 15.58 20.90
C ASN A 852 -34.56 16.69 19.94
N GLY A 853 -34.09 16.68 18.68
CA GLY A 853 -34.47 17.60 17.61
C GLY A 853 -33.82 18.99 17.69
N ALA A 854 -32.83 19.19 18.56
CA ALA A 854 -32.08 20.45 18.60
C ALA A 854 -31.06 20.47 17.47
N LEU A 855 -31.05 21.58 16.71
CA LEU A 855 -30.08 21.88 15.67
C LEU A 855 -28.79 22.40 16.30
N THR A 856 -27.67 21.73 16.02
CA THR A 856 -26.32 22.20 16.33
C THR A 856 -25.62 22.57 15.02
N LEU A 857 -24.74 23.57 15.06
CA LEU A 857 -23.94 23.99 13.91
C LEU A 857 -22.48 24.08 14.34
N ASP A 858 -21.68 23.13 13.87
CA ASP A 858 -20.23 23.14 14.06
C ASP A 858 -19.59 23.96 12.95
N ILE A 859 -18.84 24.99 13.32
CA ILE A 859 -18.18 25.88 12.36
C ILE A 859 -16.66 25.84 12.56
N VAL A 860 -15.94 25.70 11.46
CA VAL A 860 -14.51 25.93 11.39
C VAL A 860 -14.33 27.34 10.89
N MET A 861 -13.84 28.23 11.75
CA MET A 861 -13.50 29.58 11.35
C MET A 861 -12.10 29.58 10.73
N THR A 862 -11.91 30.27 9.60
CA THR A 862 -10.62 30.92 9.32
C THR A 862 -10.25 31.68 10.57
N GLU A 863 -9.09 31.42 11.16
CA GLU A 863 -8.47 32.44 11.98
C GLU A 863 -8.33 33.66 11.07
N ASP A 864 -9.16 34.68 11.28
CA ASP A 864 -8.77 36.01 10.85
C ASP A 864 -7.34 36.18 11.36
N PRO A 865 -6.36 36.53 10.51
CA PRO A 865 -5.09 36.96 11.06
C PRO A 865 -5.46 38.06 12.05
N PRO A 866 -5.08 37.95 13.34
CA PRO A 866 -5.40 39.00 14.29
C PRO A 866 -4.96 40.30 13.63
N PRO A 867 -5.80 41.37 13.64
CA PRO A 867 -5.49 42.62 12.95
C PRO A 867 -4.08 42.97 13.36
N SER A 868 -3.16 42.85 12.39
CA SER A 868 -1.73 42.67 12.62
C SER A 868 -1.34 43.36 13.91
N ALA A 869 -1.28 42.59 15.01
CA ALA A 869 -0.62 43.08 16.20
C ALA A 869 0.73 43.53 15.67
N PRO A 870 1.15 44.79 15.88
CA PRO A 870 2.34 45.31 15.26
C PRO A 870 3.43 44.27 15.49
N LEU A 871 3.85 43.61 14.40
CA LEU A 871 4.86 42.58 14.44
C LEU A 871 6.00 43.23 15.20
N HIS A 872 6.33 42.66 16.36
CA HIS A 872 7.48 43.11 17.13
C HIS A 872 8.65 43.24 16.16
N ASP A 873 9.12 44.48 15.98
CA ASP A 873 10.15 44.94 15.05
C ASP A 873 10.63 43.88 14.06
N GLU A 874 10.11 43.92 12.82
CA GLU A 874 10.63 43.17 11.68
C GLU A 874 12.13 43.48 11.54
N HIS A 875 12.97 42.65 12.14
CA HIS A 875 14.35 42.56 11.73
C HIS A 875 14.32 41.91 10.36
N ASP A 876 14.58 42.71 9.33
CA ASP A 876 14.79 42.23 7.97
C ASP A 876 15.98 41.26 7.99
N LEU A 877 15.68 39.95 8.03
CA LEU A 877 16.70 38.90 8.03
C LEU A 877 17.56 38.94 6.77
N ALA A 878 17.06 39.54 5.67
CA ALA A 878 17.84 39.73 4.45
C ALA A 878 18.93 40.82 4.61
N SER A 879 18.81 41.68 5.62
CA SER A 879 19.79 42.75 5.93
C SER A 879 20.90 42.30 6.90
N LEU A 880 20.85 41.08 7.43
CA LEU A 880 21.90 40.54 8.30
C LEU A 880 23.24 40.45 7.55
N ALA A 881 24.26 41.11 8.08
CA ALA A 881 25.63 40.91 7.64
C ALA A 881 26.13 39.52 8.11
N LEU A 882 26.12 38.55 7.21
CA LEU A 882 26.64 37.20 7.40
C LEU A 882 27.95 37.04 6.60
N PRO A 883 29.10 37.56 7.10
CA PRO A 883 30.37 37.40 6.41
C PRO A 883 30.79 35.93 6.34
N LEU A 884 31.39 35.52 5.23
CA LEU A 884 32.04 34.22 5.15
C LEU A 884 33.21 34.12 6.16
N PRO A 885 33.66 32.91 6.51
CA PRO A 885 34.93 32.72 7.23
C PRO A 885 36.10 33.47 6.58
N GLU A 886 37.16 33.71 7.35
CA GLU A 886 38.36 34.37 6.80
C GLU A 886 38.92 33.56 5.62
N GLN A 887 39.52 34.24 4.64
CA GLN A 887 40.00 33.57 3.42
C GLN A 887 40.96 32.41 3.72
N THR A 888 41.82 32.56 4.73
CA THR A 888 42.72 31.49 5.20
C THR A 888 41.98 30.25 5.68
N GLN A 889 40.83 30.40 6.33
CA GLN A 889 39.99 29.30 6.79
C GLN A 889 39.22 28.64 5.64
N LEU A 890 38.80 29.43 4.64
CA LEU A 890 38.17 28.91 3.42
C LEU A 890 39.17 28.12 2.58
N ASP A 891 40.39 28.63 2.41
CA ASP A 891 41.48 27.94 1.70
C ASP A 891 41.83 26.62 2.39
N GLU A 892 41.84 26.60 3.73
CA GLU A 892 42.04 25.38 4.53
C GLU A 892 40.89 24.38 4.36
N LEU A 893 39.64 24.86 4.40
CA LEU A 893 38.45 24.05 4.20
C LEU A 893 38.44 23.41 2.80
N GLU A 894 38.75 24.20 1.76
CA GLU A 894 38.82 23.74 0.38
C GLU A 894 39.95 22.72 0.19
N ALA A 895 41.16 23.00 0.70
CA ALA A 895 42.29 22.08 0.64
C ALA A 895 41.99 20.75 1.36
N THR A 896 41.37 20.81 2.54
CA THR A 896 40.96 19.61 3.27
C THR A 896 39.93 18.80 2.50
N TRP A 897 38.88 19.45 1.99
CA TRP A 897 37.84 18.75 1.22
C TRP A 897 38.38 18.16 -0.07
N ARG A 898 39.22 18.89 -0.81
CA ARG A 898 39.84 18.39 -2.03
C ARG A 898 40.66 17.13 -1.76
N TRP A 899 41.37 17.10 -0.63
CA TRP A 899 42.08 15.92 -0.19
C TRP A 899 41.14 14.76 0.17
N LEU A 900 40.10 15.00 0.99
CA LEU A 900 39.13 13.99 1.41
C LEU A 900 38.39 13.37 0.21
N GLU A 901 37.97 14.19 -0.75
CA GLU A 901 37.28 13.76 -1.97
C GLU A 901 38.19 12.88 -2.85
N ALA A 902 39.45 13.31 -3.05
CA ALA A 902 40.43 12.52 -3.80
C ALA A 902 40.76 11.19 -3.10
N ARG A 903 40.91 11.21 -1.77
CA ARG A 903 41.20 10.03 -0.97
C ARG A 903 40.02 9.05 -0.96
N ALA A 904 38.80 9.56 -0.86
CA ALA A 904 37.58 8.75 -0.91
C ALA A 904 37.40 8.06 -2.27
N LEU A 905 37.63 8.78 -3.37
CA LEU A 905 37.62 8.22 -4.72
C LEU A 905 38.63 7.07 -4.88
N GLN A 906 39.86 7.30 -4.42
CA GLN A 906 40.89 6.27 -4.44
C GLN A 906 40.50 5.08 -3.56
N GLY A 907 39.95 5.32 -2.36
CA GLY A 907 39.50 4.27 -1.46
C GLY A 907 38.37 3.41 -2.03
N ILE A 908 37.41 4.02 -2.71
CA ILE A 908 36.34 3.31 -3.45
C ILE A 908 36.96 2.45 -4.56
N ALA A 909 37.84 3.02 -5.38
CA ALA A 909 38.50 2.29 -6.47
C ALA A 909 39.35 1.12 -5.94
N ALA A 910 40.10 1.34 -4.87
CA ALA A 910 40.91 0.32 -4.21
C ALA A 910 40.06 -0.81 -3.60
N THR A 911 38.89 -0.47 -3.05
CA THR A 911 37.94 -1.44 -2.50
C THR A 911 37.40 -2.36 -3.60
N LEU A 912 36.90 -1.79 -4.69
CA LEU A 912 36.40 -2.55 -5.84
C LEU A 912 37.50 -3.43 -6.46
N HIS A 913 38.70 -2.86 -6.64
CA HIS A 913 39.84 -3.59 -7.18
C HIS A 913 40.29 -4.74 -6.27
N ARG A 914 40.26 -4.59 -4.94
CA ARG A 914 40.58 -5.66 -3.97
C ARG A 914 39.66 -6.89 -4.12
N HIS A 915 38.43 -6.67 -4.56
CA HIS A 915 37.45 -7.73 -4.88
C HIS A 915 37.55 -8.24 -6.34
N ARG A 916 38.64 -7.91 -7.05
CA ARG A 916 38.92 -8.29 -8.44
C ARG A 916 37.89 -7.78 -9.45
N LEU A 917 37.20 -6.70 -9.12
CA LEU A 917 36.31 -6.01 -10.05
C LEU A 917 37.08 -4.96 -10.84
N PHE A 918 36.73 -4.78 -12.12
CA PHE A 918 37.24 -3.69 -12.96
C PHE A 918 38.78 -3.68 -13.13
N THR A 919 39.36 -4.88 -13.30
CA THR A 919 40.81 -5.06 -13.49
C THR A 919 41.26 -4.83 -14.93
N THR A 920 40.37 -5.04 -15.91
CA THR A 920 40.68 -5.01 -17.34
C THR A 920 39.50 -4.44 -18.14
N PRO A 921 39.70 -3.55 -19.13
CA PRO A 921 38.60 -2.91 -19.88
C PRO A 921 37.67 -3.84 -20.66
N GLU A 922 38.09 -5.08 -20.90
CA GLU A 922 37.35 -6.07 -21.69
C GLU A 922 36.23 -6.78 -20.91
N VAL A 923 36.23 -6.69 -19.57
CA VAL A 923 35.29 -7.42 -18.71
C VAL A 923 34.22 -6.47 -18.18
N ALA A 924 32.96 -6.83 -18.43
CA ALA A 924 31.80 -6.18 -17.84
C ALA A 924 31.26 -7.02 -16.66
N HIS A 925 30.97 -6.37 -15.54
CA HIS A 925 30.40 -6.99 -14.35
C HIS A 925 28.95 -6.55 -14.18
N PRO A 926 27.97 -7.49 -14.14
CA PRO A 926 26.59 -7.18 -13.78
C PRO A 926 26.46 -6.65 -12.35
N PHE A 927 25.41 -5.87 -12.06
CA PHE A 927 25.21 -5.29 -10.74
C PHE A 927 25.19 -6.34 -9.63
N GLY A 928 24.51 -7.47 -9.89
CA GLY A 928 24.40 -8.58 -8.95
C GLY A 928 25.75 -9.19 -8.57
N GLU A 929 26.70 -9.28 -9.51
CA GLU A 929 28.05 -9.78 -9.26
C GLU A 929 28.83 -8.83 -8.35
N ILE A 930 28.72 -7.52 -8.59
CA ILE A 930 29.38 -6.49 -7.78
C ILE A 930 28.83 -6.50 -6.35
N VAL A 931 27.50 -6.65 -6.20
CA VAL A 931 26.82 -6.80 -4.89
C VAL A 931 27.32 -8.04 -4.16
N GLN A 932 27.43 -9.17 -4.86
CA GLN A 932 27.89 -10.43 -4.28
C GLN A 932 29.36 -10.36 -3.86
N ALA A 933 30.22 -9.77 -4.69
CA ALA A 933 31.65 -9.63 -4.41
C ALA A 933 31.91 -8.83 -3.12
N LEU A 934 31.17 -7.73 -2.93
CA LEU A 934 31.26 -6.90 -1.72
C LEU A 934 30.44 -7.43 -0.54
N SER A 935 29.68 -8.51 -0.71
CA SER A 935 28.69 -9.00 0.27
C SER A 935 27.72 -7.89 0.72
N ALA A 936 27.33 -7.00 -0.19
CA ALA A 936 26.57 -5.80 0.16
C ALA A 936 25.12 -6.13 0.58
N GLN A 937 24.75 -5.71 1.79
CA GLN A 937 23.39 -5.80 2.31
C GLN A 937 22.40 -5.02 1.43
N ALA A 938 21.12 -5.40 1.48
CA ALA A 938 20.06 -4.77 0.69
C ALA A 938 19.95 -3.26 0.91
N SER A 939 20.19 -2.77 2.13
CA SER A 939 20.22 -1.35 2.50
C SER A 939 21.30 -0.55 1.78
N HIS A 940 22.45 -1.16 1.48
CA HIS A 940 23.62 -0.48 0.90
C HIS A 940 23.71 -0.60 -0.63
N ARG A 941 22.77 -1.29 -1.29
CA ARG A 941 22.81 -1.48 -2.75
C ARG A 941 22.70 -0.16 -3.52
N ARG A 942 21.91 0.81 -3.04
CA ARG A 942 21.79 2.13 -3.67
C ARG A 942 23.07 2.94 -3.51
N LEU A 943 23.68 2.93 -2.32
CA LEU A 943 24.99 3.54 -2.09
C LEU A 943 26.05 2.97 -3.04
N LEU A 944 26.04 1.65 -3.26
CA LEU A 944 26.94 0.99 -4.21
C LEU A 944 26.67 1.41 -5.67
N ARG A 945 25.42 1.62 -6.09
CA ARG A 945 25.13 2.20 -7.42
C ARG A 945 25.67 3.62 -7.54
N GLN A 946 25.53 4.44 -6.49
CA GLN A 946 26.09 5.80 -6.46
C GLN A 946 27.62 5.79 -6.59
N TRP A 947 28.32 4.82 -5.97
CA TRP A 947 29.76 4.64 -6.19
C TRP A 947 30.09 4.38 -7.65
N LEU A 948 29.41 3.44 -8.30
CA LEU A 948 29.63 3.10 -9.70
C LEU A 948 29.31 4.28 -10.63
N GLN A 949 28.24 5.01 -10.34
CA GLN A 949 27.85 6.20 -11.10
C GLN A 949 28.87 7.34 -10.94
N CYS A 950 29.39 7.55 -9.73
CA CYS A 950 30.44 8.52 -9.43
C CYS A 950 31.73 8.25 -10.23
N LEU A 951 32.12 6.99 -10.37
CA LEU A 951 33.25 6.57 -11.20
C LEU A 951 32.95 6.67 -12.71
N ALA A 952 31.69 6.46 -13.11
CA ALA A 952 31.26 6.61 -14.50
C ALA A 952 31.19 8.08 -14.95
N GLU A 953 30.74 9.00 -14.08
CA GLU A 953 30.75 10.45 -14.32
C GLU A 953 32.19 10.99 -14.56
N ARG A 954 33.21 10.30 -14.05
CA ARG A 954 34.64 10.60 -14.27
C ARG A 954 35.24 9.87 -15.47
N GLU A 955 34.41 9.18 -16.25
CA GLU A 955 34.80 8.37 -17.40
C GLU A 955 35.76 7.21 -17.05
N TRP A 956 35.86 6.81 -15.79
CA TRP A 956 36.67 5.65 -15.38
C TRP A 956 35.91 4.34 -15.56
N LEU A 957 34.58 4.36 -15.39
CA LEU A 957 33.67 3.27 -15.72
C LEU A 957 32.73 3.66 -16.87
N VAL A 958 32.18 2.66 -17.54
CA VAL A 958 31.10 2.78 -18.54
C VAL A 958 30.00 1.82 -18.14
N ARG A 959 28.75 2.30 -18.19
CA ARG A 959 27.55 1.49 -17.96
C ARG A 959 27.04 0.93 -19.29
N GLU A 960 26.76 -0.36 -19.32
CA GLU A 960 26.21 -1.11 -20.45
C GLU A 960 25.03 -1.95 -19.95
N GLY A 961 23.80 -1.43 -20.06
CA GLY A 961 22.62 -2.04 -19.44
C GLY A 961 22.66 -2.02 -17.90
N ASP A 962 22.56 -3.19 -17.27
CA ASP A 962 22.78 -3.41 -15.82
C ASP A 962 24.19 -3.93 -15.50
N SER A 963 25.13 -3.78 -16.44
CA SER A 963 26.55 -4.11 -16.23
C SER A 963 27.44 -2.86 -16.32
N TRP A 964 28.62 -2.92 -15.70
CA TRP A 964 29.64 -1.88 -15.77
C TRP A 964 30.95 -2.48 -16.23
N ARG A 965 31.73 -1.72 -16.99
CA ARG A 965 33.13 -2.03 -17.30
C ARG A 965 34.03 -0.83 -17.05
N CYS A 966 35.32 -1.06 -16.83
CA CYS A 966 36.26 0.03 -16.73
C CYS A 966 36.78 0.52 -18.08
N ARG A 967 37.10 1.82 -18.19
CA ARG A 967 37.92 2.36 -19.27
C ARG A 967 39.40 2.27 -18.96
N ILE A 968 39.74 2.50 -17.68
CA ILE A 968 41.08 2.35 -17.12
C ILE A 968 40.98 1.42 -15.91
N PRO A 969 41.90 0.46 -15.72
CA PRO A 969 41.90 -0.41 -14.55
C PRO A 969 41.85 0.40 -13.25
N LEU A 970 41.01 -0.01 -12.28
CA LEU A 970 40.88 0.74 -11.03
C LEU A 970 42.16 0.76 -10.17
N SER A 971 43.13 -0.11 -10.46
CA SER A 971 44.48 -0.08 -9.87
C SER A 971 45.32 1.13 -10.29
N GLU A 972 44.96 1.78 -11.40
CA GLU A 972 45.71 2.92 -11.97
C GLU A 972 45.20 4.27 -11.45
N ILE A 973 44.15 4.27 -10.61
CA ILE A 973 43.64 5.49 -9.99
C ILE A 973 44.67 6.02 -8.97
N PRO A 974 45.22 7.24 -9.16
CA PRO A 974 46.31 7.74 -8.34
C PRO A 974 45.85 8.14 -6.94
N GLU A 975 46.76 8.00 -5.97
CA GLU A 975 46.61 8.57 -4.63
C GLU A 975 46.58 10.12 -4.69
N PRO A 976 45.98 10.81 -3.70
CA PRO A 976 45.99 12.26 -3.63
C PRO A 976 47.41 12.83 -3.69
N HIS A 977 47.66 13.74 -4.63
CA HIS A 977 48.98 14.38 -4.81
C HIS A 977 49.30 15.41 -3.72
N GLU A 978 48.29 16.04 -3.13
CA GLU A 978 48.43 17.06 -2.10
C GLU A 978 48.38 16.41 -0.70
N ALA A 979 49.03 17.03 0.29
CA ALA A 979 48.96 16.55 1.68
C ALA A 979 47.73 17.12 2.38
N CYS A 980 47.09 16.32 3.24
CA CYS A 980 46.00 16.82 4.09
C CYS A 980 46.52 17.92 5.03
N PRO A 981 45.80 19.06 5.17
CA PRO A 981 46.13 20.09 6.15
C PRO A 981 46.32 19.53 7.56
N GLN A 982 47.25 20.12 8.32
CA GLN A 982 47.71 19.60 9.61
C GLN A 982 46.89 20.09 10.82
N THR A 983 45.75 20.71 10.58
CA THR A 983 44.84 21.13 11.65
C THR A 983 44.11 19.93 12.24
N HIS A 984 43.71 20.06 13.50
CA HIS A 984 43.12 18.96 14.27
C HIS A 984 41.91 18.33 13.57
N TRP A 985 40.96 19.15 13.12
CA TRP A 985 39.73 18.68 12.47
C TRP A 985 40.02 18.02 11.11
N SER A 986 40.94 18.56 10.31
CA SER A 986 41.33 17.96 9.02
C SER A 986 41.96 16.58 9.21
N GLN A 987 42.85 16.43 10.20
CA GLN A 987 43.47 15.14 10.52
C GLN A 987 42.47 14.14 11.09
N ALA A 988 41.54 14.58 11.94
CA ALA A 988 40.49 13.73 12.48
C ALA A 988 39.58 13.17 11.37
N LEU A 989 39.14 14.01 10.42
CA LEU A 989 38.33 13.56 9.28
C LEU A 989 39.11 12.66 8.31
N ALA A 990 40.40 12.93 8.12
CA ALA A 990 41.26 12.07 7.30
C ALA A 990 41.40 10.67 7.90
N GLN A 991 41.68 10.58 9.21
CA GLN A 991 41.79 9.32 9.92
C GLN A 991 40.45 8.56 9.98
N TYR A 992 39.34 9.29 10.12
CA TYR A 992 38.00 8.72 10.02
C TYR A 992 37.73 8.11 8.64
N LEU A 993 38.02 8.84 7.56
CA LEU A 993 37.86 8.34 6.20
C LEU A 993 38.72 7.09 5.95
N ASP A 994 39.99 7.11 6.37
CA ASP A 994 40.87 5.95 6.22
C ASP A 994 40.37 4.74 7.03
N ALA A 995 39.81 4.95 8.22
CA ALA A 995 39.19 3.90 9.01
C ALA A 995 37.95 3.30 8.30
N CYS A 996 37.11 4.14 7.68
CA CYS A 996 35.98 3.69 6.85
C CYS A 996 36.47 2.89 5.64
N ILE A 997 37.44 3.39 4.89
CA ILE A 997 38.01 2.70 3.72
C ILE A 997 38.57 1.33 4.09
N ALA A 998 39.29 1.25 5.21
CA ALA A 998 39.83 -0.01 5.72
C ALA A 998 38.74 -1.02 6.13
N ARG A 999 37.51 -0.57 6.35
CA ARG A 999 36.36 -1.35 6.84
C ARG A 999 35.22 -1.42 5.84
N HIS A 1000 35.37 -0.96 4.60
CA HIS A 1000 34.28 -0.99 3.60
C HIS A 1000 33.65 -2.39 3.45
N ASP A 1001 34.44 -3.46 3.51
CA ASP A 1001 33.94 -4.84 3.42
C ASP A 1001 33.00 -5.17 4.60
N ASP A 1002 33.39 -4.78 5.82
CA ASP A 1002 32.62 -4.98 7.04
C ASP A 1002 31.38 -4.07 7.08
N LEU A 1003 31.48 -2.86 6.52
CA LEU A 1003 30.38 -1.90 6.40
C LEU A 1003 29.32 -2.37 5.39
N PHE A 1004 29.74 -2.86 4.21
CA PHE A 1004 28.81 -3.40 3.22
C PHE A 1004 28.11 -4.66 3.69
N SER A 1005 28.85 -5.56 4.36
CA SER A 1005 28.29 -6.81 4.93
C SER A 1005 27.51 -6.61 6.22
N GLY A 1006 27.61 -5.43 6.85
CA GLY A 1006 26.98 -5.07 8.12
C GLY A 1006 27.62 -5.74 9.35
N GLN A 1007 28.87 -6.19 9.22
CA GLN A 1007 29.68 -6.70 10.33
C GLN A 1007 30.28 -5.58 11.20
N CYS A 1008 30.37 -4.36 10.68
CA CYS A 1008 30.79 -3.16 11.42
C CYS A 1008 29.65 -2.14 11.42
N SER A 1009 29.32 -1.60 12.58
CA SER A 1009 28.38 -0.48 12.66
C SER A 1009 29.10 0.81 12.27
N PRO A 1010 28.61 1.58 11.28
CA PRO A 1010 29.25 2.82 10.87
C PRO A 1010 29.23 3.89 11.97
N LEU A 1011 28.28 3.81 12.91
CA LEU A 1011 28.25 4.68 14.10
C LEU A 1011 29.46 4.45 15.01
N GLU A 1012 30.03 3.24 15.08
CA GLU A 1012 31.23 2.97 15.89
C GLU A 1012 32.45 3.74 15.37
N LEU A 1013 32.55 3.92 14.05
CA LEU A 1013 33.61 4.69 13.41
C LEU A 1013 33.39 6.20 13.60
N LEU A 1014 32.14 6.66 13.53
CA LEU A 1014 31.79 8.07 13.72
C LEU A 1014 31.94 8.52 15.19
N PHE A 1015 31.59 7.69 16.17
CA PHE A 1015 31.69 8.01 17.61
C PHE A 1015 33.01 7.61 18.25
N ASN A 1016 34.08 7.50 17.47
CA ASN A 1016 35.38 7.20 18.02
C ASN A 1016 35.89 8.36 18.90
N GLU A 1017 35.78 8.21 20.22
CA GLU A 1017 36.16 9.24 21.21
C GLU A 1017 37.63 9.65 21.11
N SER A 1018 38.52 8.75 20.65
CA SER A 1018 39.94 9.08 20.50
C SER A 1018 40.20 10.09 19.37
N LEU A 1019 39.31 10.12 18.37
CA LEU A 1019 39.42 10.98 17.19
C LEU A 1019 38.49 12.20 17.23
N ARG A 1020 37.48 12.20 18.11
CA ARG A 1020 36.46 13.27 18.22
C ARG A 1020 35.87 13.69 16.86
N VAL A 1021 35.58 12.70 16.00
CA VAL A 1021 35.15 12.91 14.61
C VAL A 1021 33.89 13.78 14.52
N THR A 1022 32.93 13.57 15.41
CA THR A 1022 31.69 14.36 15.46
C THR A 1022 31.93 15.84 15.74
N ASP A 1023 32.90 16.18 16.60
CA ASP A 1023 33.30 17.56 16.81
C ASP A 1023 34.00 18.13 15.58
N ALA A 1024 34.89 17.38 14.92
CA ALA A 1024 35.51 17.80 13.67
C ALA A 1024 34.48 18.08 12.56
N LEU A 1025 33.49 17.19 12.40
CA LEU A 1025 32.51 17.23 11.32
C LEU A 1025 31.40 18.27 11.53
N TYR A 1026 30.94 18.46 12.77
CA TYR A 1026 29.75 19.29 13.04
C TYR A 1026 30.03 20.55 13.85
N ARG A 1027 31.25 20.76 14.38
CA ARG A 1027 31.55 21.86 15.31
C ARG A 1027 32.82 22.64 15.00
N GLU A 1028 33.95 21.96 14.80
CA GLU A 1028 35.28 22.58 14.76
C GLU A 1028 35.67 23.09 13.36
N ASN A 1029 35.19 22.45 12.29
CA ASN A 1029 35.52 22.91 10.94
C ASN A 1029 34.94 24.32 10.67
N PRO A 1030 35.63 25.16 9.86
CA PRO A 1030 35.23 26.54 9.65
C PRO A 1030 33.81 26.74 9.13
N ALA A 1031 33.29 25.82 8.30
CA ALA A 1031 31.93 25.91 7.77
C ALA A 1031 30.88 25.68 8.86
N SER A 1032 30.95 24.56 9.58
CA SER A 1032 29.99 24.24 10.64
C SER A 1032 30.06 25.23 11.80
N ALA A 1033 31.27 25.67 12.20
CA ALA A 1033 31.43 26.71 13.21
C ALA A 1033 30.72 28.02 12.81
N CYS A 1034 30.85 28.41 11.55
CA CYS A 1034 30.22 29.61 11.00
C CYS A 1034 28.69 29.48 10.94
N LEU A 1035 28.19 28.35 10.40
CA LEU A 1035 26.76 28.07 10.27
C LEU A 1035 26.08 27.97 11.63
N ASN A 1036 26.65 27.23 12.60
CA ASN A 1036 26.10 27.13 13.96
C ASN A 1036 26.04 28.50 14.66
N ARG A 1037 27.05 29.36 14.45
CA ARG A 1037 27.04 30.74 14.96
C ARG A 1037 25.88 31.54 14.36
N TYR A 1038 25.63 31.41 13.06
CA TYR A 1038 24.53 32.13 12.40
C TYR A 1038 23.15 31.56 12.72
N THR A 1039 23.02 30.25 12.85
CA THR A 1039 21.81 29.62 13.39
C THR A 1039 21.48 30.19 14.77
N ALA A 1040 22.47 30.28 15.67
CA ALA A 1040 22.28 30.87 17.00
C ALA A 1040 21.94 32.37 16.96
N GLN A 1041 22.56 33.14 16.07
CA GLN A 1041 22.26 34.56 15.90
C GLN A 1041 20.86 34.80 15.36
N ILE A 1042 20.44 34.04 14.34
CA ILE A 1042 19.09 34.13 13.75
C ILE A 1042 18.05 33.69 14.76
N ALA A 1043 18.29 32.61 15.51
CA ALA A 1043 17.40 32.17 16.58
C ALA A 1043 17.19 33.25 17.64
N ALA A 1044 18.26 33.95 18.04
CA ALA A 1044 18.18 35.07 18.98
C ALA A 1044 17.43 36.28 18.39
N LEU A 1045 17.65 36.61 17.11
CA LEU A 1045 16.98 37.72 16.42
C LEU A 1045 15.50 37.46 16.16
N CYS A 1046 15.11 36.21 15.96
CA CYS A 1046 13.70 35.83 15.84
C CYS A 1046 12.90 36.04 17.13
N GLY A 1047 13.58 36.26 18.27
CA GLY A 1047 12.91 36.40 19.57
C GLY A 1047 12.09 35.17 19.97
N ALA A 1048 12.44 34.00 19.43
CA ALA A 1048 11.64 32.78 19.54
C ALA A 1048 11.48 32.35 21.01
N GLU A 1049 10.24 32.29 21.50
CA GLU A 1049 9.94 31.79 22.84
C GLU A 1049 9.89 30.26 22.89
N ARG A 1050 9.55 29.60 21.77
CA ARG A 1050 9.51 28.14 21.65
C ARG A 1050 10.28 27.69 20.42
N ILE A 1051 11.36 26.96 20.64
CA ILE A 1051 12.18 26.37 19.57
C ILE A 1051 12.01 24.86 19.60
N LEU A 1052 11.78 24.26 18.43
CA LEU A 1052 11.91 22.83 18.21
C LEU A 1052 13.16 22.58 17.36
N GLU A 1053 14.09 21.77 17.83
CA GLU A 1053 15.19 21.27 17.02
C GLU A 1053 14.90 19.82 16.62
N VAL A 1054 14.93 19.56 15.31
CA VAL A 1054 14.66 18.27 14.69
C VAL A 1054 15.99 17.64 14.27
N GLY A 1055 16.24 16.40 14.68
CA GLY A 1055 17.50 15.70 14.41
C GLY A 1055 18.69 16.35 15.09
N ALA A 1056 18.52 16.75 16.35
CA ALA A 1056 19.49 17.56 17.07
C ALA A 1056 20.83 16.83 17.34
N GLY A 1057 20.85 15.49 17.23
CA GLY A 1057 22.04 14.66 17.17
C GLY A 1057 23.06 14.95 18.28
N THR A 1058 24.25 15.37 17.88
CA THR A 1058 25.41 15.62 18.77
C THR A 1058 25.32 16.91 19.59
N ALA A 1059 24.19 17.63 19.51
CA ALA A 1059 23.96 18.92 20.14
C ALA A 1059 24.94 20.03 19.70
N ALA A 1060 25.53 19.89 18.51
CA ALA A 1060 26.46 20.86 17.93
C ALA A 1060 25.82 22.23 17.69
N THR A 1061 24.56 22.24 17.26
CA THR A 1061 23.78 23.48 17.04
C THR A 1061 23.06 23.93 18.30
N ALA A 1062 22.49 22.98 19.07
CA ALA A 1062 21.77 23.26 20.32
C ALA A 1062 22.55 24.14 21.31
N GLU A 1063 23.82 23.83 21.57
CA GLU A 1063 24.62 24.53 22.58
C GLU A 1063 24.86 26.02 22.26
N PRO A 1064 25.32 26.39 21.05
CA PRO A 1064 25.38 27.80 20.62
C PRO A 1064 24.02 28.51 20.69
N VAL A 1065 22.92 27.86 20.29
CA VAL A 1065 21.58 28.46 20.30
C VAL A 1065 21.13 28.74 21.73
N LEU A 1066 21.25 27.77 22.64
CA LEU A 1066 20.92 27.92 24.07
C LEU A 1066 21.74 29.03 24.75
N LYS A 1067 23.01 29.18 24.34
CA LYS A 1067 23.88 30.26 24.83
C LYS A 1067 23.46 31.63 24.31
N ALA A 1068 23.14 31.76 23.02
CA ALA A 1068 22.73 33.03 22.41
C ALA A 1068 21.37 33.52 22.93
N THR A 1069 20.50 32.58 23.32
CA THR A 1069 19.14 32.84 23.80
C THR A 1069 19.01 32.80 25.32
N ARG A 1070 20.13 32.78 26.07
CA ARG A 1070 20.14 32.61 27.54
C ARG A 1070 19.31 33.64 28.32
N ASN A 1071 19.15 34.85 27.77
CA ASN A 1071 18.42 35.94 28.41
C ASN A 1071 16.94 36.05 27.98
N THR A 1072 16.43 35.05 27.27
CA THR A 1072 15.05 35.01 26.75
C THR A 1072 14.19 34.03 27.55
N ARG A 1073 12.85 34.13 27.44
CA ARG A 1073 11.89 33.18 28.04
C ARG A 1073 11.77 31.85 27.26
N LEU A 1074 12.86 31.44 26.62
CA LEU A 1074 12.91 30.31 25.71
C LEU A 1074 12.56 28.98 26.41
N SER A 1075 11.72 28.20 25.74
CA SER A 1075 11.58 26.75 25.88
C SER A 1075 12.20 26.07 24.65
N TYR A 1076 13.12 25.15 24.86
CA TYR A 1076 13.83 24.44 23.81
C TYR A 1076 13.41 22.97 23.80
N HIS A 1077 12.88 22.49 22.69
CA HIS A 1077 12.51 21.08 22.52
C HIS A 1077 13.57 20.40 21.66
N PHE A 1078 14.45 19.64 22.30
CA PHE A 1078 15.51 18.86 21.67
C PHE A 1078 14.93 17.52 21.23
N THR A 1079 14.91 17.25 19.92
CA THR A 1079 14.33 16.00 19.40
C THR A 1079 15.26 15.28 18.45
N ASP A 1080 15.20 13.95 18.51
CA ASP A 1080 15.98 13.06 17.66
C ASP A 1080 15.27 11.71 17.49
N VAL A 1081 15.64 10.93 16.48
CA VAL A 1081 15.15 9.55 16.31
C VAL A 1081 15.88 8.56 17.23
N SER A 1082 17.07 8.92 17.72
CA SER A 1082 17.91 8.09 18.56
C SER A 1082 17.74 8.44 20.04
N ALA A 1083 17.34 7.44 20.84
CA ALA A 1083 17.32 7.57 22.29
C ALA A 1083 18.71 7.82 22.89
N GLN A 1084 19.78 7.38 22.21
CA GLN A 1084 21.16 7.60 22.66
C GLN A 1084 21.51 9.09 22.65
N PHE A 1085 21.23 9.79 21.54
CA PHE A 1085 21.46 11.24 21.45
C PHE A 1085 20.68 12.03 22.50
N LEU A 1086 19.45 11.60 22.81
CA LEU A 1086 18.67 12.21 23.88
C LEU A 1086 19.31 12.03 25.27
N ASN A 1087 19.89 10.86 25.55
CA ASN A 1087 20.58 10.60 26.83
C ASN A 1087 21.88 11.40 26.95
N ASP A 1088 22.64 11.51 25.86
CA ASP A 1088 23.87 12.30 25.82
C ASP A 1088 23.54 13.79 26.00
N ALA A 1089 22.49 14.28 25.34
CA ALA A 1089 22.01 15.64 25.49
C ALA A 1089 21.52 15.93 26.93
N ARG A 1090 20.78 15.00 27.56
CA ARG A 1090 20.36 15.12 28.97
C ARG A 1090 21.55 15.22 29.92
N THR A 1091 22.61 14.46 29.67
CA THR A 1091 23.85 14.52 30.46
C THR A 1091 24.55 15.85 30.26
N ARG A 1092 24.66 16.30 29.00
CA ARG A 1092 25.32 17.54 28.61
C ARG A 1092 24.62 18.78 29.17
N PHE A 1093 23.29 18.80 29.13
CA PHE A 1093 22.46 19.95 29.52
C PHE A 1093 21.70 19.69 30.84
N HIS A 1094 22.25 18.88 31.73
CA HIS A 1094 21.59 18.50 32.99
C HIS A 1094 21.22 19.71 33.88
N ASP A 1095 21.99 20.80 33.79
CA ASP A 1095 21.76 22.05 34.52
C ASP A 1095 20.76 23.00 33.82
N GLU A 1096 20.27 22.66 32.62
CA GLU A 1096 19.49 23.56 31.78
C GLU A 1096 18.00 23.18 31.79
N SER A 1097 17.25 23.73 32.75
CA SER A 1097 15.82 23.46 32.95
C SER A 1097 14.89 23.88 31.79
N ARG A 1098 15.42 24.63 30.82
CA ARG A 1098 14.69 25.12 29.64
C ARG A 1098 14.65 24.09 28.50
N VAL A 1099 15.41 23.00 28.58
CA VAL A 1099 15.49 21.97 27.54
C VAL A 1099 14.57 20.80 27.89
N SER A 1100 13.70 20.45 26.97
CA SER A 1100 12.87 19.24 26.98
C SER A 1100 13.34 18.28 25.89
N TYR A 1101 13.09 16.98 26.06
CA TYR A 1101 13.63 15.93 25.20
C TYR A 1101 12.53 14.98 24.77
N ALA A 1102 12.40 14.74 23.47
CA ALA A 1102 11.44 13.79 22.92
C ALA A 1102 12.01 13.06 21.70
N LEU A 1103 11.51 11.84 21.46
CA LEU A 1103 11.76 11.17 20.19
C LEU A 1103 10.92 11.84 19.10
N PHE A 1104 11.51 12.10 17.94
CA PHE A 1104 10.79 12.68 16.81
C PHE A 1104 11.37 12.17 15.49
N ASP A 1105 10.54 11.49 14.70
CA ASP A 1105 10.88 11.00 13.36
C ASP A 1105 10.11 11.79 12.31
N ILE A 1106 10.83 12.54 11.46
CA ILE A 1106 10.27 13.34 10.36
C ILE A 1106 9.48 12.51 9.33
N ASN A 1107 9.67 11.18 9.34
CA ASN A 1107 9.02 10.24 8.44
C ASN A 1107 7.70 9.68 8.99
N GLN A 1108 7.43 9.82 10.29
CA GLN A 1108 6.20 9.35 10.92
C GLN A 1108 5.07 10.38 10.87
N PRO A 1109 3.80 9.96 11.02
CA PRO A 1109 2.69 10.86 11.30
C PRO A 1109 2.92 11.68 12.58
N LEU A 1110 2.42 12.92 12.61
CA LEU A 1110 2.52 13.78 13.79
C LEU A 1110 1.57 13.35 14.89
N ASP A 1111 2.10 13.22 16.11
CA ASP A 1111 1.30 13.17 17.33
C ASP A 1111 1.17 14.58 17.91
N PHE A 1112 0.04 15.25 17.64
CA PHE A 1112 -0.21 16.60 18.14
C PHE A 1112 -0.22 16.70 19.67
N THR A 1113 -0.46 15.59 20.38
CA THR A 1113 -0.46 15.60 21.85
C THR A 1113 0.94 15.73 22.46
N ALA A 1114 1.99 15.40 21.67
CA ALA A 1114 3.39 15.53 22.06
C ALA A 1114 3.97 16.93 21.82
N HIS A 1115 3.17 17.87 21.28
CA HIS A 1115 3.60 19.21 20.90
C HIS A 1115 2.73 20.29 21.59
N PRO A 1116 3.26 21.51 21.77
CA PRO A 1116 2.47 22.60 22.34
C PRO A 1116 1.34 22.98 21.39
N GLU A 1117 0.11 23.07 21.90
CA GLU A 1117 -1.09 23.48 21.16
C GLU A 1117 -0.90 24.83 20.46
N ALA A 1118 -0.20 25.75 21.12
CA ALA A 1118 0.12 27.07 20.59
C ALA A 1118 1.21 27.07 19.51
N GLY A 1119 1.77 25.92 19.10
CA GLY A 1119 2.83 25.82 18.08
C GLY A 1119 4.21 26.37 18.50
N TYR A 1120 5.19 26.20 17.60
CA TYR A 1120 6.56 26.71 17.73
C TYR A 1120 6.77 28.02 16.98
N ASP A 1121 7.64 28.88 17.51
CA ASP A 1121 8.05 30.14 16.87
C ASP A 1121 9.13 29.89 15.82
N LEU A 1122 10.01 28.92 16.10
CA LEU A 1122 11.11 28.54 15.24
C LEU A 1122 11.31 27.01 15.29
N ILE A 1123 11.39 26.39 14.12
CA ILE A 1123 11.90 25.02 13.96
C ILE A 1123 13.30 25.10 13.37
N ILE A 1124 14.25 24.39 13.97
CA ILE A 1124 15.63 24.26 13.50
C ILE A 1124 15.83 22.83 13.01
N ALA A 1125 16.32 22.67 11.78
CA ALA A 1125 16.65 21.38 11.18
C ALA A 1125 18.05 21.48 10.55
N VAL A 1126 19.02 20.76 11.12
CA VAL A 1126 20.42 20.82 10.66
C VAL A 1126 20.87 19.44 10.23
N ASN A 1127 21.16 19.28 8.93
CA ASN A 1127 21.60 18.04 8.29
C ASN A 1127 20.73 16.84 8.70
N VAL A 1128 19.42 16.93 8.44
CA VAL A 1128 18.42 15.91 8.82
C VAL A 1128 17.33 15.74 7.77
N LEU A 1129 16.99 16.78 7.00
CA LEU A 1129 15.88 16.74 6.04
C LEU A 1129 16.26 16.01 4.76
N HIS A 1130 17.54 15.81 4.48
CA HIS A 1130 17.98 14.89 3.42
C HIS A 1130 17.50 13.44 3.65
N ASP A 1131 17.31 13.03 4.91
CA ASP A 1131 16.78 11.71 5.29
C ASP A 1131 15.24 11.61 5.21
N ALA A 1132 14.56 12.69 4.82
CA ALA A 1132 13.13 12.63 4.58
C ALA A 1132 12.81 11.60 3.49
N SER A 1133 11.92 10.65 3.79
CA SER A 1133 11.36 9.71 2.83
C SER A 1133 10.57 10.43 1.73
N HIS A 1134 9.99 11.58 2.04
CA HIS A 1134 9.41 12.50 1.06
C HIS A 1134 9.54 13.94 1.56
N VAL A 1135 10.45 14.72 0.96
CA VAL A 1135 10.87 16.03 1.48
C VAL A 1135 9.71 17.03 1.61
N VAL A 1136 8.87 17.17 0.57
CA VAL A 1136 7.71 18.08 0.59
C VAL A 1136 6.69 17.69 1.66
N GLN A 1137 6.43 16.40 1.86
CA GLN A 1137 5.47 15.94 2.87
C GLN A 1137 6.01 16.16 4.30
N SER A 1138 7.29 15.87 4.54
CA SER A 1138 7.94 16.14 5.82
C SER A 1138 7.94 17.64 6.14
N LEU A 1139 8.22 18.50 5.15
CA LEU A 1139 8.11 19.95 5.30
C LEU A 1139 6.68 20.40 5.63
N ARG A 1140 5.65 19.86 4.96
CA ARG A 1140 4.24 20.15 5.28
C ARG A 1140 3.87 19.74 6.71
N ARG A 1141 4.42 18.61 7.21
CA ARG A 1141 4.24 18.20 8.62
C ARG A 1141 4.90 19.21 9.57
N LEU A 1142 6.16 19.57 9.33
CA LEU A 1142 6.85 20.57 10.15
C LEU A 1142 6.12 21.93 10.13
N LYS A 1143 5.56 22.34 8.99
CA LYS A 1143 4.73 23.56 8.89
C LYS A 1143 3.56 23.53 9.88
N ARG A 1144 2.89 22.38 10.05
CA ARG A 1144 1.75 22.23 10.99
C ARG A 1144 2.13 22.37 12.46
N LEU A 1145 3.42 22.31 12.79
CA LEU A 1145 3.92 22.54 14.15
C LEU A 1145 4.31 24.01 14.37
N LEU A 1146 4.42 24.83 13.32
CA LEU A 1146 4.72 26.25 13.42
C LEU A 1146 3.47 27.07 13.68
N LYS A 1147 3.64 28.16 14.42
CA LYS A 1147 2.65 29.25 14.49
C LYS A 1147 2.52 29.96 13.14
N ALA A 1148 1.41 30.68 12.95
CA ALA A 1148 1.31 31.70 11.91
C ALA A 1148 2.47 32.71 12.06
N GLY A 1149 3.22 32.94 10.98
CA GLY A 1149 4.43 33.77 11.00
C GLY A 1149 5.68 33.09 11.57
N GLY A 1150 5.58 31.86 12.08
CA GLY A 1150 6.71 31.07 12.56
C GLY A 1150 7.70 30.71 11.45
N ARG A 1151 8.95 30.42 11.82
CA ARG A 1151 10.04 30.18 10.86
C ARG A 1151 10.59 28.76 10.91
N LEU A 1152 10.97 28.25 9.76
CA LEU A 1152 11.79 27.05 9.61
C LEU A 1152 13.21 27.48 9.20
N LEU A 1153 14.20 27.12 10.01
CA LEU A 1153 15.61 27.33 9.71
C LEU A 1153 16.25 25.99 9.37
N ILE A 1154 16.80 25.89 8.16
CA ILE A 1154 17.45 24.70 7.63
C ILE A 1154 18.93 24.99 7.45
N VAL A 1155 19.78 24.08 7.91
CA VAL A 1155 21.19 24.02 7.45
C VAL A 1155 21.40 22.66 6.83
N GLU A 1156 21.69 22.61 5.53
CA GLU A 1156 21.82 21.35 4.80
C GLU A 1156 23.02 21.35 3.87
N ALA A 1157 23.60 20.16 3.69
CA ALA A 1157 24.55 19.91 2.62
C ALA A 1157 23.85 20.05 1.26
N THR A 1158 24.46 20.82 0.37
CA THR A 1158 23.93 21.05 -0.99
C THR A 1158 24.90 20.61 -2.08
N GLU A 1159 26.08 20.12 -1.70
CA GLU A 1159 27.01 19.43 -2.61
C GLU A 1159 26.46 18.02 -2.90
N ARG A 1160 25.92 17.81 -4.10
CA ARG A 1160 25.20 16.57 -4.45
C ARG A 1160 26.12 15.38 -4.75
N ASN A 1161 27.40 15.62 -4.96
CA ASN A 1161 28.35 14.63 -5.46
C ASN A 1161 29.55 14.40 -4.51
N SER A 1162 29.38 14.64 -3.21
CA SER A 1162 30.47 14.43 -2.24
C SER A 1162 30.81 12.94 -2.13
N VAL A 1163 31.98 12.57 -2.63
CA VAL A 1163 32.52 11.20 -2.57
C VAL A 1163 32.97 10.86 -1.16
N PHE A 1164 33.43 11.85 -0.39
CA PHE A 1164 33.68 11.64 1.04
C PHE A 1164 32.43 11.13 1.76
N GLN A 1165 31.26 11.73 1.51
CA GLN A 1165 30.01 11.25 2.12
C GLN A 1165 29.71 9.82 1.67
N LEU A 1166 29.83 9.53 0.36
CA LEU A 1166 29.59 8.19 -0.17
C LEU A 1166 30.51 7.12 0.43
N ALA A 1167 31.77 7.46 0.73
CA ALA A 1167 32.76 6.54 1.32
C ALA A 1167 32.74 6.51 2.87
N SER A 1168 31.90 7.30 3.53
CA SER A 1168 31.89 7.38 5.00
C SER A 1168 30.47 7.45 5.60
N VAL A 1169 29.93 8.64 5.84
CA VAL A 1169 28.63 8.85 6.50
C VAL A 1169 27.44 8.31 5.69
N GLY A 1170 27.60 8.04 4.40
CA GLY A 1170 26.59 7.40 3.56
C GLY A 1170 26.16 6.01 4.03
N PHE A 1171 27.00 5.31 4.81
CA PHE A 1171 26.63 4.06 5.46
C PHE A 1171 25.71 4.27 6.69
N ILE A 1172 25.68 5.46 7.28
CA ILE A 1172 24.88 5.81 8.47
C ILE A 1172 23.51 6.33 8.06
N GLU A 1173 23.50 7.37 7.22
CA GLU A 1173 22.30 8.08 6.77
C GLU A 1173 21.44 7.18 5.85
N GLY A 1174 22.01 6.05 5.40
CA GLY A 1174 21.36 5.10 4.52
C GLY A 1174 21.15 5.64 3.10
N LEU A 1175 21.15 6.96 2.89
CA LEU A 1175 21.08 7.72 1.62
C LEU A 1175 20.21 7.07 0.53
N SER A 1176 19.14 6.39 0.94
CA SER A 1176 18.35 5.50 0.09
C SER A 1176 16.87 5.46 0.46
N GLY A 1177 16.48 6.04 1.60
CA GLY A 1177 15.12 6.00 2.13
C GLY A 1177 14.09 6.85 1.39
N TYR A 1178 14.53 7.74 0.49
CA TYR A 1178 13.65 8.66 -0.23
C TYR A 1178 12.81 7.98 -1.32
N ARG A 1179 11.58 8.47 -1.45
CA ARG A 1179 10.49 7.98 -2.30
C ARG A 1179 9.92 9.08 -3.22
N ASP A 1180 10.52 10.26 -3.20
CA ASP A 1180 10.16 11.40 -4.03
C ASP A 1180 11.07 11.52 -5.28
N PHE A 1181 11.00 12.67 -5.96
CA PHE A 1181 11.71 12.98 -7.21
C PHE A 1181 13.23 12.71 -7.17
N ARG A 1182 13.86 12.69 -5.99
CA ARG A 1182 15.28 12.35 -5.81
C ARG A 1182 15.61 10.92 -6.23
N ARG A 1183 14.62 10.04 -6.39
CA ARG A 1183 14.79 8.70 -6.97
C ARG A 1183 15.28 8.74 -8.42
N ARG A 1184 15.01 9.82 -9.16
CA ARG A 1184 15.30 9.91 -10.61
C ARG A 1184 16.80 9.95 -10.91
N ASP A 1185 17.57 10.66 -10.10
CA ASP A 1185 19.02 10.77 -10.24
C ASP A 1185 19.81 10.10 -9.11
N GLU A 1186 19.10 9.40 -8.22
CA GLU A 1186 19.62 8.71 -7.05
C GLU A 1186 20.50 9.60 -6.15
N LYS A 1187 20.19 10.91 -6.03
CA LYS A 1187 20.96 11.84 -5.19
C LYS A 1187 20.12 12.36 -4.01
N PRO A 1188 20.51 12.08 -2.75
CA PRO A 1188 19.75 12.46 -1.55
C PRO A 1188 19.73 13.97 -1.29
N MET A 1189 20.83 14.64 -1.60
CA MET A 1189 21.01 16.08 -1.37
C MET A 1189 20.35 16.90 -2.48
N LEU A 1190 19.76 18.03 -2.08
CA LEU A 1190 19.16 19.01 -2.98
C LEU A 1190 20.11 20.18 -3.22
N THR A 1191 20.04 20.78 -4.41
CA THR A 1191 20.66 22.09 -4.64
C THR A 1191 19.95 23.16 -3.83
N ARG A 1192 20.54 24.36 -3.75
CA ARG A 1192 19.93 25.49 -3.07
C ARG A 1192 18.60 25.88 -3.75
N SER A 1193 18.58 25.95 -5.07
CA SER A 1193 17.35 26.25 -5.84
C SER A 1193 16.26 25.21 -5.59
N ALA A 1194 16.62 23.92 -5.59
CA ALA A 1194 15.69 22.83 -5.34
C ALA A 1194 15.11 22.90 -3.91
N TRP A 1195 15.91 23.27 -2.92
CA TRP A 1195 15.42 23.53 -1.56
C TRP A 1195 14.38 24.66 -1.52
N GLN A 1196 14.63 25.77 -2.22
CA GLN A 1196 13.68 26.89 -2.29
C GLN A 1196 12.36 26.50 -2.98
N GLU A 1197 12.43 25.66 -4.01
CA GLU A 1197 11.25 25.13 -4.71
C GLU A 1197 10.42 24.21 -3.81
N VAL A 1198 11.05 23.24 -3.13
CA VAL A 1198 10.30 22.32 -2.24
C VAL A 1198 9.70 23.03 -1.04
N LEU A 1199 10.34 24.10 -0.54
CA LEU A 1199 9.79 24.97 0.51
C LEU A 1199 8.50 25.66 0.03
N VAL A 1200 8.49 26.21 -1.19
CA VAL A 1200 7.29 26.82 -1.79
C VAL A 1200 6.20 25.78 -2.03
N GLN A 1201 6.54 24.61 -2.55
CA GLN A 1201 5.60 23.49 -2.74
C GLN A 1201 5.00 22.97 -1.43
N ALA A 1202 5.75 23.11 -0.32
CA ALA A 1202 5.29 22.79 1.02
C ALA A 1202 4.47 23.93 1.68
N GLY A 1203 4.32 25.08 1.00
CA GLY A 1203 3.52 26.21 1.46
C GLY A 1203 4.25 27.20 2.36
N PHE A 1204 5.58 27.27 2.28
CA PHE A 1204 6.40 28.29 2.94
C PHE A 1204 6.73 29.45 2.00
N ALA A 1205 7.05 30.61 2.58
CA ALA A 1205 7.67 31.73 1.89
C ALA A 1205 9.17 31.76 2.19
N ASN A 1206 10.02 31.74 1.16
CA ASN A 1206 11.47 31.86 1.32
C ASN A 1206 11.85 33.26 1.85
N GLU A 1207 12.65 33.34 2.91
CA GLU A 1207 13.14 34.61 3.48
C GLU A 1207 14.64 34.83 3.29
N LEU A 1208 15.45 33.78 3.54
CA LEU A 1208 16.90 33.85 3.47
C LEU A 1208 17.46 32.58 2.84
N ALA A 1209 18.45 32.74 1.96
CA ALA A 1209 19.29 31.65 1.48
C ALA A 1209 20.73 32.14 1.44
N TRP A 1210 21.58 31.54 2.28
CA TRP A 1210 22.96 31.97 2.46
C TRP A 1210 23.93 30.77 2.48
N PRO A 1211 25.10 30.85 1.80
CA PRO A 1211 25.53 31.92 0.91
C PRO A 1211 24.61 32.12 -0.32
N PRO A 1212 24.64 33.29 -0.98
CA PRO A 1212 23.73 33.60 -2.10
C PRO A 1212 24.14 32.94 -3.43
N GLN A 1213 25.30 32.31 -3.51
CA GLN A 1213 25.73 31.54 -4.68
C GLN A 1213 25.07 30.16 -4.67
N GLU A 1214 24.82 29.56 -5.84
CA GLU A 1214 24.26 28.20 -5.91
C GLU A 1214 25.25 27.14 -5.41
N SER A 1215 26.54 27.34 -5.71
CA SER A 1215 27.65 26.57 -5.16
C SER A 1215 28.22 27.32 -3.97
N SER A 1216 28.03 26.80 -2.77
CA SER A 1216 28.53 27.42 -1.53
C SER A 1216 29.99 27.04 -1.28
N PRO A 1217 30.88 28.01 -0.93
CA PRO A 1217 32.23 27.69 -0.47
C PRO A 1217 32.24 26.90 0.85
N LEU A 1218 31.11 26.88 1.57
CA LEU A 1218 30.92 26.08 2.78
C LEU A 1218 30.39 24.67 2.46
N ARG A 1219 30.06 24.37 1.19
CA ARG A 1219 29.38 23.15 0.71
C ARG A 1219 27.98 22.89 1.31
N GLN A 1220 27.53 23.81 2.15
CA GLN A 1220 26.24 23.80 2.83
C GLN A 1220 25.58 25.16 2.68
N HIS A 1221 24.26 25.20 2.82
CA HIS A 1221 23.48 26.41 2.85
C HIS A 1221 22.67 26.50 4.14
N LEU A 1222 22.52 27.72 4.64
CA LEU A 1222 21.54 28.12 5.64
C LEU A 1222 20.34 28.73 4.90
N LEU A 1223 19.16 28.18 5.12
CA LEU A 1223 17.90 28.63 4.55
C LEU A 1223 16.94 28.99 5.68
N VAL A 1224 16.19 30.08 5.51
CA VAL A 1224 15.09 30.46 6.41
C VAL A 1224 13.83 30.63 5.59
N ALA A 1225 12.76 30.00 6.04
CA ALA A 1225 11.45 30.09 5.40
C ALA A 1225 10.35 30.37 6.43
N ARG A 1226 9.41 31.24 6.07
CA ARG A 1226 8.29 31.66 6.93
C ARG A 1226 7.04 30.85 6.62
N SER A 1227 6.32 30.43 7.65
CA SER A 1227 4.96 29.90 7.55
C SER A 1227 3.98 31.08 7.46
N PRO A 1228 3.26 31.28 6.35
CA PRO A 1228 2.30 32.39 6.21
C PRO A 1228 1.01 32.22 7.03
N GLY A 1229 0.85 31.10 7.74
CA GLY A 1229 -0.44 30.59 8.21
C GLY A 1229 -0.61 29.17 7.73
#